data_AF-A0A925FEV6-F1
#
_entry.id   AF-A0A925FEV6-F1
#
_cell.length_a   1.000
_cell.length_b   1.000
_cell.length_c   1.000
_cell.angle_alpha   90.00
_cell.angle_beta   90.00
_cell.angle_gamma   90.00
#
_symmetry.space_group_name_H-M   'P 1'
#
loop_
_entity.id
_entity.type
_entity.pdbx_description
1 polymer ?
#
loop_
_entity_poly.entity_id
_entity_poly.type
_entity_poly.pdbx_seq_one_letter_code
_entity_poly.pdbx_strand_id
1 'polypeptide(L)'
;MTTPAESLAQGLSGRYEILSEIGRGGFATVFLARDLRHDSRVAIKVLRPELSAALGQMRFTREMQITANLQHPNILPLIDSGEANGVPYYVMPYVEGESLAHRLSRESPLPVDEAVRLVAEVADALHYAHGKGFIHRDIKPENILLSQGHAVIADFGVARAMDVSGAERITDSGMALGTVTYMSPEQATGDKIDGRADLYALACVFYETLAGSPPFSGGTAQAIMARHAVDPPPALRSVRPGVPPALETAVLRALAKVPTDRQANAGEFRDEIVRAALTPVTGTATLRVTRAPSRRNAVIATAGIVLAAIGAFMWQGTRTTSPQLDANRVMVYPLVLPDDWGGSRSAGEDVATMIGSAVDGAGPLRWIDGWHLLDTTSRADTKKLSAERARAISREHRSAYYLMGRVVQRGDSADVFLVLHDVVGDSALATGSATLLADDVWRAGLLATSRLLSDSPLIPTGVPDVAAEWSERNPKAVAHFLLAEAAFRRAQPKEAEKQFSLAVAADTTFGLAAIRGAQAATWNHDARGAASLIARARRARLSPRHAAFAEGYQFFLEGSADSARAAFQAALAMDSTSAFVWLQLGETYAHLLPLEGSTDSLQRHALEKAFRLDSSATTPLFHLIEVMLRHGDTTQAAPVIARFLAASPDSMLAREVELMDGCVRSGAARFGWPARVASAPLPALMASVQLSVGGRQWDCAAAGFAATLAVDTAATGEADSRRWTALVGWQSIQLARGAAADAEKAIDAFIKRWDAGSSLFLLDAWAVGAFTIRADSVARIDAVSAGADYSRCASVHRCWLLGLQLVRTGRADQVPVVASRLVDVPEVKATPEDSLRAQSLRAHATLAQGDTNTAMSMMTALLSAPRSEPGMAWDETMPMAAERLSLARLLHARGEHRRAIAVLDVFDSRSLVHALYLAPSLELRVQASTALGDARLTEMYRSRLTALRGA
;
A
#
# COMPACT_ATOMS: atom_id res chain seq x y z
N MET A 1 11.94 -11.41 48.76
CA MET A 1 12.44 -10.83 47.50
C MET A 1 12.41 -9.32 47.69
N THR A 2 13.55 -8.65 47.62
CA THR A 2 13.65 -7.19 47.69
C THR A 2 12.97 -6.58 46.48
N THR A 3 12.24 -5.49 46.69
CA THR A 3 11.61 -4.75 45.59
C THR A 3 12.67 -4.03 44.74
N PRO A 4 12.42 -3.77 43.45
CA PRO A 4 13.36 -3.01 42.60
C PRO A 4 13.75 -1.65 43.20
N ALA A 5 12.84 -1.00 43.93
CA ALA A 5 13.10 0.24 44.65
C ALA A 5 14.09 0.08 45.81
N GLU A 6 14.00 -1.01 46.59
CA GLU A 6 14.95 -1.32 47.67
C GLU A 6 16.34 -1.67 47.14
N SER A 7 16.41 -2.42 46.03
CA SER A 7 17.68 -2.75 45.35
C SER A 7 18.38 -1.50 44.78
N LEU A 8 17.60 -0.57 44.21
CA LEU A 8 18.12 0.70 43.70
C LEU A 8 18.56 1.64 44.82
N ALA A 9 17.75 1.79 45.87
CA ALA A 9 18.10 2.61 47.03
C ALA A 9 19.38 2.12 47.70
N GLN A 10 19.60 0.80 47.78
CA GLN A 10 20.83 0.22 48.31
C GLN A 10 22.05 0.53 47.41
N GLY A 11 21.91 0.44 46.09
CA GLY A 11 22.98 0.70 45.11
C GLY A 11 23.33 2.18 44.90
N LEU A 12 22.41 3.11 45.19
CA LEU A 12 22.61 4.56 45.00
C LEU A 12 22.78 5.36 46.31
N SER A 13 22.64 4.72 47.47
CA SER A 13 22.63 5.30 48.82
C SER A 13 23.79 6.25 49.17
N GLY A 14 24.93 6.17 48.47
CA GLY A 14 26.09 7.04 48.69
C GLY A 14 26.12 8.34 47.87
N ARG A 15 25.22 8.52 46.88
CA ARG A 15 25.20 9.69 45.99
C ARG A 15 23.83 10.35 45.91
N TYR A 16 22.75 9.56 45.93
CA TYR A 16 21.39 10.06 45.83
C TYR A 16 20.53 9.49 46.96
N GLU A 17 19.82 10.36 47.67
CA GLU A 17 18.77 9.97 48.62
C GLU A 17 17.43 9.92 47.88
N ILE A 18 16.86 8.72 47.72
CA ILE A 18 15.56 8.53 47.07
C ILE A 18 14.45 9.03 48.00
N LEU A 19 13.67 10.03 47.55
CA LEU A 19 12.58 10.63 48.32
C LEU A 19 11.23 9.97 48.03
N SER A 20 10.87 9.83 46.75
CA SER A 20 9.56 9.26 46.37
C SER A 20 9.47 8.75 44.93
N GLU A 21 8.56 7.78 44.73
CA GLU A 21 7.82 7.49 43.49
C GLU A 21 7.28 8.77 42.80
N ILE A 22 7.74 9.22 41.62
CA ILE A 22 7.06 10.33 40.89
C ILE A 22 6.45 9.93 39.55
N GLY A 23 6.77 8.76 39.01
CA GLY A 23 6.11 8.25 37.82
C GLY A 23 6.49 6.81 37.51
N ARG A 24 5.52 6.02 37.07
CA ARG A 24 5.74 4.63 36.64
C ARG A 24 5.14 4.42 35.26
N GLY A 25 5.98 4.07 34.30
CA GLY A 25 5.58 3.72 32.94
C GLY A 25 5.82 2.23 32.64
N GLY A 26 5.42 1.80 31.43
CA GLY A 26 5.60 0.40 31.00
C GLY A 26 7.07 -0.07 30.94
N PHE A 27 7.99 0.87 30.70
CA PHE A 27 9.41 0.59 30.44
C PHE A 27 10.39 1.10 31.51
N ALA A 28 9.95 2.01 32.39
CA ALA A 28 10.81 2.67 33.37
C ALA A 28 10.02 3.19 34.57
N THR A 29 10.70 3.35 35.71
CA THR A 29 10.19 4.03 36.91
C THR A 29 11.04 5.27 37.18
N VAL A 30 10.40 6.38 37.56
CA VAL A 30 11.05 7.66 37.84
C VAL A 30 10.87 8.00 39.31
N PHE A 31 12.00 8.23 39.97
CA PHE A 31 12.07 8.58 41.38
C PHE A 31 12.52 10.03 41.54
N LEU A 32 11.88 10.77 42.45
CA LEU A 32 12.44 12.01 42.98
C LEU A 32 13.52 11.65 44.00
N ALA A 33 14.67 12.28 43.87
CA ALA A 33 15.79 12.09 44.78
C ALA A 33 16.46 13.42 45.11
N ARG A 34 17.23 13.44 46.19
CA ARG A 34 18.14 14.52 46.58
C ARG A 34 19.56 14.11 46.22
N ASP A 35 20.24 14.91 45.42
CA ASP A 35 21.69 14.76 45.19
C ASP A 35 22.43 15.21 46.45
N LEU A 36 23.07 14.26 47.13
CA LEU A 36 23.74 14.51 48.41
C LEU A 36 25.02 15.35 48.28
N ARG A 37 25.59 15.47 47.07
CA ARG A 37 26.77 16.31 46.82
C ARG A 37 26.43 17.78 46.63
N HIS A 38 25.36 18.05 45.89
CA HIS A 38 24.98 19.41 45.48
C HIS A 38 23.75 19.94 46.22
N ASP A 39 23.14 19.14 47.08
CA ASP A 39 21.92 19.46 47.81
C ASP A 39 20.76 19.93 46.91
N SER A 40 20.61 19.29 45.75
CA SER A 40 19.61 19.64 44.74
C SER A 40 18.61 18.50 44.51
N ARG A 41 17.40 18.85 44.06
CA ARG A 41 16.38 17.87 43.67
C ARG A 41 16.64 17.38 42.25
N VAL A 42 16.66 16.06 42.09
CA VAL A 42 16.89 15.38 40.81
C VAL A 42 15.82 14.32 40.56
N ALA A 43 15.55 14.04 39.30
CA ALA A 43 14.73 12.90 38.89
C ALA A 43 15.66 11.77 38.40
N ILE A 44 15.50 10.57 38.96
CA ILE A 44 16.25 9.38 38.60
C ILE A 44 15.31 8.42 37.87
N LYS A 45 15.58 8.19 36.59
CA LYS A 45 14.81 7.27 35.76
C LYS A 45 15.56 5.95 35.65
N VAL A 46 14.85 4.87 35.96
CA VAL A 46 15.37 3.51 36.12
C VAL A 46 14.65 2.61 35.14
N LEU A 47 15.39 1.94 34.26
CA LEU A 47 14.80 1.04 33.27
C LEU A 47 14.51 -0.33 33.90
N ARG A 48 13.49 -1.01 33.40
CA ARG A 48 13.15 -2.35 33.89
C ARG A 48 14.20 -3.40 33.45
N PRO A 49 14.53 -4.40 34.29
CA PRO A 49 15.56 -5.41 33.99
C PRO A 49 15.31 -6.18 32.68
N GLU A 50 14.05 -6.43 32.32
CA GLU A 50 13.66 -7.15 31.11
C GLU A 50 14.04 -6.42 29.82
N LEU A 51 14.12 -5.08 29.87
CA LEU A 51 14.57 -4.24 28.76
C LEU A 51 16.10 -4.20 28.67
N SER A 52 16.78 -4.20 29.83
CA SER A 52 18.25 -4.22 29.93
C SER A 52 18.87 -5.41 29.18
N ALA A 53 18.24 -6.59 29.30
CA ALA A 53 18.67 -7.81 28.60
C ALA A 53 18.48 -7.75 27.08
N ALA A 54 17.48 -7.01 26.58
CA ALA A 54 17.19 -6.88 25.15
C ALA A 54 18.04 -5.80 24.47
N LEU A 55 18.45 -4.76 25.19
CA LEU A 55 19.18 -3.60 24.65
C LEU A 55 20.69 -3.79 24.62
N GLY A 56 21.24 -4.58 25.54
CA GLY A 56 22.68 -4.74 25.72
C GLY A 56 23.32 -3.51 26.37
N GLN A 57 23.97 -3.72 27.52
CA GLN A 57 24.58 -2.70 28.38
C GLN A 57 25.48 -1.68 27.65
N MET A 58 26.26 -2.14 26.66
CA MET A 58 27.16 -1.28 25.87
C MET A 58 26.43 -0.30 24.95
N ARG A 59 25.23 -0.64 24.46
CA ARG A 59 24.45 0.24 23.57
C ARG A 59 23.75 1.34 24.36
N PHE A 60 23.14 0.98 25.49
CA PHE A 60 22.51 1.95 26.40
C PHE A 60 23.51 3.03 26.86
N THR A 61 24.70 2.61 27.32
CA THR A 61 25.74 3.53 27.77
C THR A 61 26.20 4.48 26.65
N ARG A 62 26.35 3.97 25.42
CA ARG A 62 26.72 4.78 24.25
C ARG A 62 25.64 5.79 23.86
N GLU A 63 24.37 5.41 23.97
CA GLU A 63 23.24 6.31 23.67
C GLU A 63 23.12 7.42 24.70
N MET A 64 23.26 7.11 26.00
CA MET A 64 23.29 8.13 27.06
C MET A 64 24.44 9.13 26.91
N GLN A 65 25.63 8.67 26.51
CA GLN A 65 26.77 9.55 26.22
C GLN A 65 26.48 10.51 25.05
N ILE A 66 25.72 10.08 24.04
CA ILE A 66 25.35 10.93 22.91
C ILE A 66 24.29 11.95 23.34
N THR A 67 23.26 11.53 24.07
CA THR A 67 22.20 12.41 24.59
C THR A 67 22.76 13.47 25.56
N ALA A 68 23.77 13.13 26.37
CA ALA A 68 24.45 14.05 27.28
C ALA A 68 25.11 15.25 26.56
N ASN A 69 25.38 15.14 25.25
CA ASN A 69 25.99 16.23 24.46
C ASN A 69 24.96 17.19 23.85
N LEU A 70 23.65 16.97 24.06
CA LEU A 70 22.61 17.91 23.62
C LEU A 70 22.49 19.05 24.63
N GLN A 71 22.84 20.27 24.22
CA GLN A 71 22.72 21.48 25.03
C GLN A 71 21.80 22.49 24.34
N HIS A 72 20.57 22.58 24.81
CA HIS A 72 19.55 23.49 24.28
C HIS A 72 18.59 23.91 25.40
N PRO A 73 18.14 25.18 25.45
CA PRO A 73 17.25 25.67 26.52
C PRO A 73 15.93 24.88 26.65
N ASN A 74 15.42 24.35 25.53
CA ASN A 74 14.19 23.56 25.48
C ASN A 74 14.42 22.03 25.44
N ILE A 75 15.62 21.55 25.80
CA ILE A 75 15.92 20.12 25.98
C ILE A 75 16.36 19.90 27.43
N LEU A 76 15.75 18.94 28.12
CA LEU A 76 16.11 18.62 29.50
C LEU A 76 17.50 17.97 29.51
N PRO A 77 18.52 18.57 30.18
CA PRO A 77 19.87 18.03 30.15
C PRO A 77 19.97 16.76 31.00
N LEU A 78 20.90 15.89 30.61
CA LEU A 78 21.30 14.73 31.40
C LEU A 78 22.39 15.16 32.40
N ILE A 79 22.18 14.90 33.70
CA ILE A 79 23.17 15.20 34.75
C ILE A 79 24.17 14.05 34.86
N ASP A 80 23.67 12.82 34.88
CA ASP A 80 24.45 11.62 35.21
C ASP A 80 23.78 10.36 34.64
N SER A 81 24.54 9.29 34.47
CA SER A 81 23.99 7.99 34.08
C SER A 81 24.91 6.87 34.56
N GLY A 82 24.36 5.67 34.71
CA GLY A 82 25.15 4.52 35.14
C GLY A 82 24.32 3.27 35.37
N GLU A 83 24.87 2.37 36.17
CA GLU A 83 24.23 1.13 36.56
C GLU A 83 24.32 0.93 38.07
N ALA A 84 23.22 0.48 38.67
CA ALA A 84 23.16 0.04 40.05
C ALA A 84 22.57 -1.38 40.10
N ASN A 85 23.33 -2.33 40.62
CA ASN A 85 22.91 -3.74 40.78
C ASN A 85 22.32 -4.37 39.48
N GLY A 86 22.97 -4.14 38.33
CA GLY A 86 22.49 -4.67 37.04
C GLY A 86 21.36 -3.87 36.38
N VAL A 87 20.93 -2.77 37.00
CA VAL A 87 19.82 -1.95 36.51
C VAL A 87 20.33 -0.61 35.99
N PRO A 88 20.14 -0.30 34.69
CA PRO A 88 20.55 0.98 34.12
C PRO A 88 19.67 2.12 34.61
N TYR A 89 20.31 3.25 34.94
CA TYR A 89 19.64 4.48 35.35
C TYR A 89 20.27 5.72 34.72
N TYR A 90 19.49 6.79 34.69
CA TYR A 90 20.00 8.13 34.41
C TYR A 90 19.31 9.18 35.26
N VAL A 91 19.99 10.32 35.43
CA VAL A 91 19.63 11.39 36.34
C VAL A 91 19.48 12.68 35.54
N MET A 92 18.39 13.38 35.79
CA MET A 92 18.05 14.65 35.15
C MET A 92 17.58 15.66 36.22
N PRO A 93 17.61 16.98 35.94
CA PRO A 93 17.07 17.96 36.86
C PRO A 93 15.60 17.68 37.15
N TYR A 94 15.18 17.83 38.41
CA TYR A 94 13.76 17.82 38.72
C TYR A 94 13.13 19.14 38.27
N VAL A 95 12.16 19.08 37.38
CA VAL A 95 11.41 20.26 36.91
C VAL A 95 10.19 20.44 37.82
N GLU A 96 10.12 21.57 38.54
CA GLU A 96 9.02 21.89 39.47
C GLU A 96 7.68 22.26 38.79
N GLY A 97 7.52 21.91 37.52
CA GLY A 97 6.35 22.21 36.69
C GLY A 97 5.50 20.98 36.38
N GLU A 98 4.47 21.16 35.56
CA GLU A 98 3.61 20.08 35.05
C GLU A 98 4.00 19.67 33.63
N SER A 99 3.56 18.49 33.17
CA SER A 99 3.66 18.12 31.75
C SER A 99 2.58 18.81 30.92
N LEU A 100 2.80 18.96 29.61
CA LEU A 100 1.79 19.45 28.69
C LEU A 100 0.53 18.57 28.71
N ALA A 101 0.67 17.26 28.95
CA ALA A 101 -0.47 16.37 29.16
C ALA A 101 -1.34 16.80 30.36
N HIS A 102 -0.73 17.12 31.49
CA HIS A 102 -1.45 17.57 32.68
C HIS A 102 -2.04 18.99 32.50
N ARG A 103 -1.36 19.85 31.74
CA ARG A 103 -1.89 21.15 31.33
C ARG A 103 -3.15 20.99 30.45
N LEU A 104 -3.11 20.09 29.45
CA LEU A 104 -4.22 19.82 28.54
C LEU A 104 -5.40 19.12 29.23
N SER A 105 -5.16 18.30 30.26
CA SER A 105 -6.26 17.70 31.03
C SER A 105 -7.02 18.72 31.89
N ARG A 106 -6.33 19.77 32.35
CA ARG A 106 -6.93 20.87 33.13
C ARG A 106 -7.60 21.92 32.26
N GLU A 107 -6.97 22.29 31.16
CA GLU A 107 -7.40 23.40 30.32
C GLU A 107 -6.99 23.11 28.87
N SER A 108 -8.01 22.79 28.07
CA SER A 108 -7.90 22.50 26.65
C SER A 108 -9.24 22.85 25.98
N PRO A 109 -9.24 23.49 24.79
CA PRO A 109 -8.07 23.87 24.00
C PRO A 109 -7.35 25.13 24.55
N LEU A 110 -6.05 25.27 24.25
CA LEU A 110 -5.22 26.40 24.68
C LEU A 110 -5.46 27.66 23.82
N PRO A 111 -5.20 28.88 24.32
CA PRO A 111 -5.12 30.08 23.47
C PRO A 111 -4.15 29.88 22.30
N VAL A 112 -4.51 30.37 21.10
CA VAL A 112 -3.72 30.14 19.88
C VAL A 112 -2.28 30.65 20.04
N ASP A 113 -2.11 31.84 20.60
CA ASP A 113 -0.78 32.44 20.80
C ASP A 113 0.09 31.63 21.77
N GLU A 114 -0.53 31.05 22.81
CA GLU A 114 0.16 30.18 23.78
C GLU A 114 0.55 28.85 23.12
N ALA A 115 -0.37 28.22 22.38
CA ALA A 115 -0.11 26.98 21.66
C ALA A 115 1.02 27.13 20.61
N VAL A 116 0.99 28.22 19.83
CA VAL A 116 2.04 28.55 18.85
C VAL A 116 3.39 28.72 19.54
N ARG A 117 3.43 29.44 20.68
CA ARG A 117 4.68 29.65 21.42
C ARG A 117 5.28 28.34 21.93
N LEU A 118 4.48 27.50 22.60
CA LEU A 118 4.96 26.23 23.15
C LEU A 118 5.45 25.28 22.04
N VAL A 119 4.72 25.19 20.93
CA VAL A 119 5.10 24.32 19.81
C VAL A 119 6.33 24.87 19.07
N ALA A 120 6.47 26.19 18.96
CA ALA A 120 7.67 26.79 18.39
C ALA A 120 8.93 26.49 19.21
N GLU A 121 8.85 26.53 20.55
CA GLU A 121 9.95 26.16 21.46
C GLU A 121 10.34 24.67 21.31
N VAL A 122 9.36 23.77 21.18
CA VAL A 122 9.61 22.33 20.94
C VAL A 122 10.19 22.08 19.55
N ALA A 123 9.68 22.77 18.52
CA ALA A 123 10.19 22.67 17.15
C ALA A 123 11.66 23.14 17.05
N ASP A 124 12.04 24.17 17.80
CA ASP A 124 13.42 24.68 17.87
C ASP A 124 14.38 23.64 18.46
N ALA A 125 14.00 23.03 19.59
CA ALA A 125 14.75 21.94 20.20
C ALA A 125 14.88 20.72 19.27
N LEU A 126 13.81 20.32 18.60
CA LEU A 126 13.84 19.21 17.63
C LEU A 126 14.77 19.53 16.46
N HIS A 127 14.71 20.75 15.92
CA HIS A 127 15.59 21.18 14.84
C HIS A 127 17.07 21.11 15.24
N TYR A 128 17.40 21.59 16.45
CA TYR A 128 18.74 21.48 17.02
C TYR A 128 19.20 20.02 17.14
N ALA A 129 18.36 19.15 17.71
CA ALA A 129 18.68 17.73 17.90
C ALA A 129 18.85 16.99 16.56
N HIS A 130 17.97 17.25 15.59
CA HIS A 130 18.04 16.68 14.25
C HIS A 130 19.33 17.09 13.52
N GLY A 131 19.76 18.34 13.69
CA GLY A 131 21.04 18.84 13.17
C GLY A 131 22.27 18.14 13.76
N LYS A 132 22.12 17.48 14.91
CA LYS A 132 23.14 16.63 15.54
C LYS A 132 22.95 15.13 15.23
N GLY A 133 22.02 14.79 14.34
CA GLY A 133 21.72 13.41 13.93
C GLY A 133 20.90 12.62 14.94
N PHE A 134 20.24 13.30 15.88
CA PHE A 134 19.38 12.69 16.88
C PHE A 134 17.90 12.79 16.48
N ILE A 135 17.10 11.74 16.67
CA ILE A 135 15.64 11.73 16.42
C ILE A 135 14.96 11.20 17.69
N HIS A 136 13.94 11.90 18.18
CA HIS A 136 13.30 11.63 19.46
C HIS A 136 12.34 10.43 19.42
N ARG A 137 11.52 10.30 18.38
CA ARG A 137 10.60 9.18 18.07
C ARG A 137 9.46 8.92 19.07
N ASP A 138 9.31 9.73 20.12
CA ASP A 138 8.26 9.59 21.13
C ASP A 138 7.83 10.98 21.61
N ILE A 139 7.61 11.90 20.66
CA ILE A 139 7.08 13.22 20.99
C ILE A 139 5.59 13.09 21.29
N LYS A 140 5.21 13.47 22.51
CA LYS A 140 3.84 13.46 23.03
C LYS A 140 3.73 14.42 24.22
N PRO A 141 2.52 14.83 24.63
CA PRO A 141 2.35 15.82 25.69
C PRO A 141 2.96 15.42 27.05
N GLU A 142 3.11 14.12 27.33
CA GLU A 142 3.73 13.62 28.56
C GLU A 142 5.24 13.88 28.60
N ASN A 143 5.90 13.91 27.44
CA ASN A 143 7.34 14.13 27.31
C ASN A 143 7.72 15.61 27.12
N ILE A 144 6.74 16.51 27.17
CA ILE A 144 6.94 17.96 27.10
C ILE A 144 6.62 18.54 28.47
N LEU A 145 7.64 18.97 29.21
CA LEU A 145 7.51 19.58 30.54
C LEU A 145 7.37 21.10 30.42
N LEU A 146 6.55 21.71 31.27
CA LEU A 146 6.34 23.15 31.32
C LEU A 146 7.08 23.73 32.53
N SER A 147 8.21 24.38 32.30
CA SER A 147 9.02 25.02 33.34
C SER A 147 8.94 26.52 33.20
N GLN A 148 8.41 27.21 34.21
CA GLN A 148 8.27 28.68 34.22
C GLN A 148 7.59 29.24 32.95
N GLY A 149 6.65 28.49 32.38
CA GLY A 149 5.92 28.86 31.17
C GLY A 149 6.58 28.45 29.85
N HIS A 150 7.80 27.88 29.86
CA HIS A 150 8.49 27.38 28.67
C HIS A 150 8.40 25.86 28.53
N ALA A 151 8.33 25.37 27.29
CA ALA A 151 8.36 23.96 26.96
C ALA A 151 9.80 23.41 26.99
N VAL A 152 10.01 22.30 27.70
CA VAL A 152 11.26 21.58 27.76
C VAL A 152 10.99 20.11 27.45
N ILE A 153 11.64 19.58 26.42
CA ILE A 153 11.47 18.19 26.00
C ILE A 153 12.32 17.28 26.89
N ALA A 154 11.69 16.26 27.48
CA ALA A 154 12.34 15.20 28.25
C ALA A 154 12.51 13.92 27.40
N ASP A 155 13.27 12.93 27.88
CA ASP A 155 13.32 11.56 27.32
C ASP A 155 13.95 11.36 25.92
N PHE A 156 14.91 12.22 25.53
CA PHE A 156 15.80 12.06 24.36
C PHE A 156 16.72 10.81 24.38
N GLY A 157 16.40 9.73 25.09
CA GLY A 157 17.40 8.73 25.50
C GLY A 157 17.08 7.25 25.27
N VAL A 158 15.85 6.89 24.89
CA VAL A 158 15.42 5.46 24.86
C VAL A 158 14.87 5.05 23.48
N ALA A 159 15.09 5.90 22.45
CA ALA A 159 14.35 5.84 21.20
C ALA A 159 14.93 4.91 20.12
N ARG A 160 16.23 4.56 20.19
CA ARG A 160 16.86 3.62 19.25
C ARG A 160 16.77 2.16 19.69
N ALA A 161 16.64 1.98 20.99
CA ALA A 161 16.35 0.71 21.66
C ALA A 161 15.13 -0.04 21.09
N MET A 162 14.13 0.69 20.55
CA MET A 162 12.92 0.10 19.98
C MET A 162 13.07 -0.37 18.51
N ASP A 163 14.10 0.05 17.77
CA ASP A 163 14.27 -0.32 16.35
C ASP A 163 14.73 -1.78 16.15
N VAL A 164 15.40 -2.39 17.13
CA VAL A 164 16.06 -3.71 16.95
C VAL A 164 15.24 -4.85 17.56
N SER A 165 14.23 -4.55 18.38
CA SER A 165 13.39 -5.56 19.05
C SER A 165 11.96 -5.65 18.51
N GLY A 166 11.79 -5.44 17.20
CA GLY A 166 10.67 -5.96 16.43
C GLY A 166 9.31 -5.27 16.63
N ALA A 167 8.69 -4.92 15.50
CA ALA A 167 7.24 -4.81 15.38
C ALA A 167 6.51 -6.06 15.94
N GLU A 168 7.19 -7.21 15.99
CA GLU A 168 6.73 -8.46 16.62
C GLU A 168 6.49 -8.36 18.14
N ARG A 169 7.17 -7.48 18.90
CA ARG A 169 6.91 -7.31 20.34
C ARG A 169 5.86 -6.25 20.67
N ILE A 170 5.49 -5.42 19.70
CA ILE A 170 4.44 -4.40 19.86
C ILE A 170 3.07 -5.07 20.02
N THR A 171 2.86 -6.24 19.40
CA THR A 171 1.61 -7.00 19.47
C THR A 171 1.46 -7.87 20.71
N ASP A 172 2.56 -8.31 21.34
CA ASP A 172 2.54 -9.27 22.46
C ASP A 172 2.61 -8.64 23.86
N SER A 173 2.98 -7.36 24.00
CA SER A 173 3.32 -6.77 25.30
C SER A 173 2.29 -5.81 25.92
N GLY A 174 1.07 -5.71 25.38
CA GLY A 174 0.00 -4.91 26.00
C GLY A 174 0.38 -3.43 26.16
N MET A 175 0.97 -2.83 25.12
CA MET A 175 1.45 -1.46 25.15
C MET A 175 0.28 -0.48 25.40
N ALA A 176 0.52 0.51 26.28
CA ALA A 176 -0.48 1.52 26.62
C ALA A 176 -0.94 2.28 25.36
N LEU A 177 -2.26 2.38 25.16
CA LEU A 177 -2.90 3.07 24.03
C LEU A 177 -2.35 4.49 23.75
N GLY A 178 -1.77 5.17 24.74
CA GLY A 178 -1.31 6.55 24.63
C GLY A 178 -0.07 6.77 23.73
N THR A 179 0.82 5.79 23.56
CA THR A 179 2.05 5.99 22.78
C THR A 179 1.79 6.03 21.26
N VAL A 180 0.75 5.35 20.76
CA VAL A 180 0.46 5.31 19.32
C VAL A 180 -0.28 6.55 18.81
N THR A 181 -0.84 7.37 19.72
CA THR A 181 -1.66 8.57 19.41
C THR A 181 -0.89 9.70 18.74
N TYR A 182 0.44 9.68 18.82
CA TYR A 182 1.30 10.69 18.21
C TYR A 182 2.31 10.06 17.24
N MET A 183 2.21 8.75 17.02
CA MET A 183 3.16 8.00 16.20
C MET A 183 3.00 8.37 14.73
N SER A 184 4.12 8.63 14.04
CA SER A 184 4.05 8.92 12.61
C SER A 184 3.74 7.67 11.78
N PRO A 185 3.19 7.82 10.55
CA PRO A 185 2.89 6.70 9.66
C PRO A 185 4.08 5.75 9.47
N GLU A 186 5.25 6.32 9.22
CA GLU A 186 6.49 5.58 8.99
C GLU A 186 7.02 4.87 10.25
N GLN A 187 6.67 5.36 11.45
CA GLN A 187 6.97 4.64 12.70
C GLN A 187 6.03 3.45 12.90
N ALA A 188 4.76 3.58 12.52
CA ALA A 188 3.78 2.52 12.65
C ALA A 188 4.01 1.36 11.66
N THR A 189 4.58 1.63 10.49
CA THR A 189 4.90 0.65 9.45
C THR A 189 6.30 0.05 9.57
N GLY A 190 7.17 0.62 10.42
CA GLY A 190 8.57 0.20 10.54
C GLY A 190 9.46 0.65 9.38
N ASP A 191 9.05 1.69 8.65
CA ASP A 191 9.83 2.30 7.56
C ASP A 191 11.04 3.09 8.10
N LYS A 192 11.92 3.56 7.19
CA LYS A 192 13.09 4.36 7.60
C LYS A 192 12.66 5.72 8.17
N ILE A 193 12.83 5.87 9.48
CA ILE A 193 12.52 7.08 10.25
C ILE A 193 13.64 8.13 10.12
N ASP A 194 13.26 9.38 9.83
CA ASP A 194 14.12 10.58 9.96
C ASP A 194 13.45 11.64 10.86
N GLY A 195 14.05 12.83 10.99
CA GLY A 195 13.52 13.90 11.84
C GLY A 195 12.09 14.35 11.53
N ARG A 196 11.57 14.03 10.34
CA ARG A 196 10.19 14.36 9.97
C ARG A 196 9.15 13.52 10.72
N ALA A 197 9.54 12.41 11.33
CA ALA A 197 8.67 11.67 12.25
C ALA A 197 8.37 12.48 13.51
N ASP A 198 9.38 13.11 14.11
CA ASP A 198 9.19 14.00 15.27
C ASP A 198 8.36 15.24 14.90
N LEU A 199 8.54 15.76 13.68
CA LEU A 199 7.73 16.85 13.16
C LEU A 199 6.24 16.46 13.09
N TYR A 200 5.93 15.26 12.60
CA TYR A 200 4.57 14.76 12.52
C TYR A 200 3.96 14.58 13.91
N ALA A 201 4.72 13.99 14.83
CA ALA A 201 4.30 13.82 16.22
C ALA A 201 4.05 15.18 16.90
N LEU A 202 4.94 16.15 16.69
CA LEU A 202 4.75 17.53 17.16
C LEU A 202 3.52 18.19 16.54
N ALA A 203 3.23 17.94 15.26
CA ALA A 203 2.01 18.45 14.62
C ALA A 203 0.74 17.83 15.21
N CYS A 204 0.78 16.56 15.64
CA CYS A 204 -0.31 15.93 16.38
C CYS A 204 -0.52 16.61 17.75
N VAL A 205 0.57 16.89 18.47
CA VAL A 205 0.52 17.66 19.74
C VAL A 205 -0.03 19.06 19.49
N PHE A 206 0.43 19.75 18.44
CA PHE A 206 -0.05 21.10 18.13
C PHE A 206 -1.54 21.10 17.79
N TYR A 207 -1.98 20.14 16.98
CA TYR A 207 -3.38 19.93 16.69
C TYR A 207 -4.19 19.78 17.98
N GLU A 208 -3.74 18.94 18.92
CA GLU A 208 -4.42 18.73 20.20
C GLU A 208 -4.51 20.00 21.04
N THR A 209 -3.41 20.76 21.15
CA THR A 209 -3.42 22.04 21.89
C THR A 209 -4.42 23.04 21.30
N LEU A 210 -4.67 22.99 20.00
CA LEU A 210 -5.62 23.87 19.31
C LEU A 210 -7.05 23.33 19.34
N ALA A 211 -7.26 22.03 19.17
CA ALA A 211 -8.56 21.40 18.93
C ALA A 211 -9.21 20.82 20.19
N GLY A 212 -8.43 20.57 21.24
CA GLY A 212 -8.93 19.92 22.45
C GLY A 212 -8.61 18.42 22.54
N SER A 213 -8.34 17.80 21.40
CA SER A 213 -8.08 16.36 21.25
C SER A 213 -7.10 16.10 20.10
N PRO A 214 -6.33 15.00 20.13
CA PRO A 214 -5.42 14.65 19.05
C PRO A 214 -6.17 14.43 17.72
N PRO A 215 -5.49 14.56 16.57
CA PRO A 215 -6.12 14.48 15.25
C PRO A 215 -6.72 13.11 14.96
N PHE A 216 -6.17 12.07 15.59
CA PHE A 216 -6.65 10.70 15.46
C PHE A 216 -6.80 10.07 16.85
N SER A 217 -7.95 9.43 17.08
CA SER A 217 -8.28 8.69 18.29
C SER A 217 -8.94 7.36 17.92
N GLY A 218 -8.93 6.37 18.81
CA GLY A 218 -9.46 5.04 18.51
C GLY A 218 -9.50 4.14 19.73
N GLY A 219 -10.32 3.08 19.67
CA GLY A 219 -10.49 2.13 20.78
C GLY A 219 -9.36 1.10 20.91
N THR A 220 -8.48 0.97 19.90
CA THR A 220 -7.33 0.07 19.91
C THR A 220 -6.10 0.78 19.33
N ALA A 221 -4.91 0.32 19.72
CA ALA A 221 -3.66 0.90 19.25
C ALA A 221 -3.50 0.76 17.72
N GLN A 222 -3.91 -0.38 17.18
CA GLN A 222 -3.91 -0.67 15.74
C GLN A 222 -4.85 0.26 14.97
N ALA A 223 -6.02 0.59 15.52
CA ALA A 223 -6.94 1.52 14.89
C ALA A 223 -6.33 2.93 14.81
N ILE A 224 -5.69 3.40 15.89
CA ILE A 224 -5.03 4.70 15.92
C ILE A 224 -3.87 4.75 14.90
N MET A 225 -3.01 3.73 14.87
CA MET A 225 -1.93 3.60 13.88
C MET A 225 -2.46 3.58 12.44
N ALA A 226 -3.55 2.86 12.17
CA ALA A 226 -4.17 2.82 10.85
C ALA A 226 -4.69 4.20 10.41
N ARG A 227 -5.26 4.98 11.33
CA ARG A 227 -5.70 6.37 11.04
C ARG A 227 -4.53 7.30 10.79
N HIS A 228 -3.46 7.20 11.57
CA HIS A 228 -2.23 7.93 11.28
C HIS A 228 -1.74 7.62 9.87
N ALA A 229 -1.79 6.36 9.42
CA ALA A 229 -1.34 5.95 8.09
C ALA A 229 -2.27 6.36 6.93
N VAL A 230 -3.58 6.44 7.14
CA VAL A 230 -4.56 6.51 6.02
C VAL A 230 -5.49 7.72 6.09
N ASP A 231 -6.06 8.01 7.26
CA ASP A 231 -7.16 8.98 7.36
C ASP A 231 -6.61 10.40 7.19
N PRO A 232 -7.22 11.27 6.37
CA PRO A 232 -6.84 12.68 6.35
C PRO A 232 -7.07 13.29 7.73
N PRO A 233 -6.17 14.17 8.24
CA PRO A 233 -6.40 14.82 9.51
C PRO A 233 -7.68 15.67 9.44
N PRO A 234 -8.56 15.65 10.46
CA PRO A 234 -9.78 16.45 10.43
C PRO A 234 -9.44 17.94 10.37
N ALA A 235 -10.20 18.73 9.61
CA ALA A 235 -9.94 20.17 9.48
C ALA A 235 -10.00 20.86 10.86
N LEU A 236 -8.92 21.52 11.29
CA LEU A 236 -8.84 22.23 12.57
C LEU A 236 -9.96 23.27 12.72
N ARG A 237 -10.29 23.98 11.65
CA ARG A 237 -11.33 25.02 11.65
C ARG A 237 -12.74 24.47 11.69
N SER A 238 -12.94 23.17 11.44
CA SER A 238 -14.21 22.49 11.71
C SER A 238 -14.46 22.28 13.21
N VAL A 239 -13.38 22.15 13.99
CA VAL A 239 -13.43 21.95 15.46
C VAL A 239 -13.27 23.29 16.20
N ARG A 240 -12.44 24.21 15.67
CA ARG A 240 -12.19 25.54 16.24
C ARG A 240 -12.12 26.61 15.14
N PRO A 241 -13.25 27.24 14.78
CA PRO A 241 -13.32 28.23 13.70
C PRO A 241 -12.40 29.46 13.87
N GLY A 242 -11.99 29.78 15.10
CA GLY A 242 -11.11 30.89 15.44
C GLY A 242 -9.62 30.69 15.12
N VAL A 243 -9.22 29.51 14.62
CA VAL A 243 -7.85 29.26 14.16
C VAL A 243 -7.60 29.96 12.81
N PRO A 244 -6.50 30.73 12.65
CA PRO A 244 -6.17 31.35 11.37
C PRO A 244 -6.02 30.30 10.24
N PRO A 245 -6.55 30.54 9.03
CA PRO A 245 -6.45 29.59 7.92
C PRO A 245 -5.02 29.20 7.53
N ALA A 246 -4.10 30.17 7.61
CA ALA A 246 -2.68 29.92 7.36
C ALA A 246 -2.09 28.95 8.41
N LEU A 247 -2.58 29.01 9.65
CA LEU A 247 -2.10 28.17 10.74
C LEU A 247 -2.61 26.73 10.56
N GLU A 248 -3.89 26.56 10.21
CA GLU A 248 -4.45 25.25 9.84
C GLU A 248 -3.66 24.61 8.69
N THR A 249 -3.33 25.38 7.65
CA THR A 249 -2.56 24.90 6.50
C THR A 249 -1.19 24.36 6.92
N ALA A 250 -0.47 25.09 7.78
CA ALA A 250 0.84 24.69 8.28
C ALA A 250 0.77 23.38 9.08
N VAL A 251 -0.23 23.23 9.96
CA VAL A 251 -0.44 22.02 10.77
C VAL A 251 -0.81 20.82 9.89
N LEU A 252 -1.75 20.99 8.96
CA LEU A 252 -2.19 19.90 8.09
C LEU A 252 -1.07 19.43 7.15
N ARG A 253 -0.21 20.34 6.68
CA ARG A 253 1.00 19.99 5.90
C ARG A 253 1.99 19.17 6.74
N ALA A 254 2.21 19.53 8.00
CA ALA A 254 3.07 18.74 8.90
C ALA A 254 2.48 17.35 9.23
N LEU A 255 1.16 17.21 9.16
CA LEU A 255 0.42 15.94 9.29
C LEU A 255 0.28 15.17 7.96
N ALA A 256 0.99 15.57 6.90
CA ALA A 256 1.00 14.84 5.64
C ALA A 256 1.52 13.41 5.85
N LYS A 257 0.90 12.46 5.14
CA LYS A 257 1.19 11.03 5.34
C LYS A 257 2.56 10.65 4.82
N VAL A 258 2.94 11.19 3.67
CA VAL A 258 4.27 11.03 3.10
C VAL A 258 5.21 12.07 3.75
N PRO A 259 6.34 11.64 4.34
CA PRO A 259 7.29 12.57 4.98
C PRO A 259 7.80 13.67 4.04
N THR A 260 7.91 13.42 2.73
CA THR A 260 8.37 14.43 1.76
C THR A 260 7.40 15.56 1.50
N ASP A 261 6.13 15.40 1.85
CA ASP A 261 5.10 16.42 1.65
C ASP A 261 5.01 17.37 2.86
N ARG A 262 5.68 17.02 3.96
CA ARG A 262 5.82 17.85 5.16
C ARG A 262 6.83 18.98 4.93
N GLN A 263 6.95 19.88 5.91
CA GLN A 263 8.07 20.82 5.97
C GLN A 263 9.40 20.05 6.00
N ALA A 264 10.46 20.62 5.41
CA ALA A 264 11.71 19.93 5.22
C ALA A 264 12.38 19.57 6.57
N ASN A 265 12.17 20.40 7.59
CA ASN A 265 12.66 20.23 8.95
C ASN A 265 11.78 21.00 9.97
N ALA A 266 12.01 20.75 11.27
CA ALA A 266 11.23 21.38 12.35
C ALA A 266 11.39 22.93 12.43
N GLY A 267 12.53 23.47 11.98
CA GLY A 267 12.75 24.93 11.92
C GLY A 267 11.86 25.62 10.88
N GLU A 268 11.69 25.03 9.70
CA GLU A 268 10.74 25.53 8.69
C GLU A 268 9.31 25.53 9.23
N PHE A 269 8.91 24.47 9.94
CA PHE A 269 7.59 24.40 10.57
C PHE A 269 7.39 25.49 11.63
N ARG A 270 8.38 25.69 12.51
CA ARG A 270 8.39 26.79 13.50
C ARG A 270 8.17 28.14 12.84
N ASP A 271 8.93 28.45 11.79
CA ASP A 271 8.86 29.73 11.09
C ASP A 271 7.52 29.92 10.36
N GLU A 272 6.93 28.83 9.87
CA GLU A 272 5.63 28.83 9.20
C GLU A 272 4.49 29.12 10.21
N ILE A 273 4.46 28.41 11.36
CA ILE A 273 3.39 28.59 12.36
C ILE A 273 3.44 29.96 13.06
N VAL A 274 4.64 30.47 13.33
CA VAL A 274 4.81 31.82 13.93
C VAL A 274 4.33 32.89 12.97
N ARG A 275 4.67 32.79 11.68
CA ARG A 275 4.22 33.73 10.64
C ARG A 275 2.72 33.64 10.42
N ALA A 276 2.17 32.43 10.41
CA ALA A 276 0.75 32.18 10.21
C ALA A 276 -0.12 32.74 11.35
N ALA A 277 0.37 32.71 12.59
CA ALA A 277 -0.33 33.26 13.76
C ALA A 277 -0.52 34.79 13.67
N LEU A 278 0.33 35.50 12.92
CA LEU A 278 0.24 36.96 12.73
C LEU A 278 -0.82 37.37 11.67
N THR A 279 -1.50 36.41 11.03
CA THR A 279 -2.47 36.70 9.96
C THR A 279 -3.87 36.93 10.55
N PRO A 280 -4.52 38.08 10.32
CA PRO A 280 -5.84 38.38 10.90
C PRO A 280 -6.94 37.45 10.38
N VAL A 281 -7.82 36.99 11.28
CA VAL A 281 -9.01 36.20 10.95
C VAL A 281 -10.07 37.12 10.33
N THR A 282 -10.06 37.29 9.02
CA THR A 282 -11.14 37.99 8.29
C THR A 282 -12.37 37.07 8.17
N GLY A 283 -13.38 37.33 9.00
CA GLY A 283 -14.66 36.65 8.98
C GLY A 283 -15.76 37.53 9.58
N THR A 284 -16.35 38.39 8.75
CA THR A 284 -17.56 39.16 9.06
C THR A 284 -18.77 38.25 9.18
N ALA A 285 -19.26 38.05 10.40
CA ALA A 285 -20.65 37.73 10.67
C ALA A 285 -21.10 38.58 11.87
N THR A 286 -21.81 39.66 11.59
CA THR A 286 -22.40 40.57 12.57
C THR A 286 -23.50 39.86 13.34
N LEU A 287 -23.20 39.37 14.55
CA LEU A 287 -24.22 39.02 15.53
C LEU A 287 -24.54 40.25 16.38
N ARG A 288 -25.80 40.68 16.28
CA ARG A 288 -26.44 41.74 17.07
C ARG A 288 -26.24 41.46 18.57
N VAL A 289 -25.57 42.39 19.25
CA VAL A 289 -25.54 42.45 20.72
C VAL A 289 -26.80 43.16 21.20
N THR A 290 -27.70 42.42 21.86
CA THR A 290 -28.68 43.03 22.77
C THR A 290 -28.00 43.27 24.13
N ARG A 291 -28.12 44.50 24.63
CA ARG A 291 -27.54 44.96 25.91
C ARG A 291 -28.54 44.77 27.06
N ALA A 292 -28.01 44.42 28.24
CA ALA A 292 -28.32 44.92 29.60
C ALA A 292 -28.46 43.80 30.67
N PRO A 293 -28.36 44.07 32.00
CA PRO A 293 -27.46 44.97 32.73
C PRO A 293 -26.72 44.24 33.89
N SER A 294 -26.13 45.02 34.80
CA SER A 294 -25.06 44.74 35.77
C SER A 294 -25.33 43.79 36.94
N ARG A 295 -24.22 43.19 37.40
CA ARG A 295 -23.93 42.60 38.73
C ARG A 295 -24.76 43.14 39.90
N ARG A 296 -25.49 42.25 40.58
CA ARG A 296 -25.40 41.98 42.04
C ARG A 296 -26.42 40.89 42.43
N ASN A 297 -26.03 40.05 43.38
CA ASN A 297 -26.83 39.00 44.05
C ASN A 297 -26.72 37.59 43.45
N ALA A 298 -25.47 37.13 43.28
CA ALA A 298 -25.16 35.72 43.49
C ALA A 298 -25.17 35.43 45.00
N VAL A 299 -25.74 34.28 45.41
CA VAL A 299 -25.12 33.31 46.36
C VAL A 299 -26.14 32.29 46.94
N ILE A 300 -27.46 32.50 46.92
CA ILE A 300 -28.35 31.59 47.67
C ILE A 300 -29.05 30.49 46.82
N ALA A 301 -29.10 30.60 45.49
CA ALA A 301 -29.77 29.59 44.65
C ALA A 301 -28.89 28.38 44.26
N THR A 302 -27.58 28.41 44.57
CA THR A 302 -26.60 27.43 44.07
C THR A 302 -26.65 26.08 44.78
N ALA A 303 -27.14 25.99 46.02
CA ALA A 303 -27.12 24.74 46.79
C ALA A 303 -28.15 23.70 46.30
N GLY A 304 -29.32 24.14 45.83
CA GLY A 304 -30.34 23.24 45.28
C GLY A 304 -29.96 22.67 43.91
N ILE A 305 -29.23 23.45 43.10
CA ILE A 305 -28.77 23.02 41.76
C ILE A 305 -27.62 22.02 41.88
N VAL A 306 -26.75 22.16 42.88
CA VAL A 306 -25.63 21.24 43.11
C VAL A 306 -26.11 19.84 43.52
N LEU A 307 -27.16 19.72 44.33
CA LEU A 307 -27.71 18.40 44.70
C LEU A 307 -28.44 17.73 43.53
N ALA A 308 -29.12 18.49 42.68
CA ALA A 308 -29.69 17.98 41.43
C ALA A 308 -28.59 17.59 40.41
N ALA A 309 -27.50 18.37 40.35
CA ALA A 309 -26.35 18.10 39.49
C ALA A 309 -25.55 16.87 39.93
N ILE A 310 -25.40 16.62 41.25
CA ILE A 310 -24.75 15.42 41.78
C ILE A 310 -25.59 14.17 41.48
N GLY A 311 -26.93 14.27 41.59
CA GLY A 311 -27.84 13.22 41.14
C GLY A 311 -27.74 12.92 39.64
N ALA A 312 -27.58 13.96 38.81
CA ALA A 312 -27.37 13.81 37.37
C ALA A 312 -25.96 13.29 37.00
N PHE A 313 -24.94 13.64 37.78
CA PHE A 313 -23.54 13.24 37.56
C PHE A 313 -23.30 11.77 37.92
N MET A 314 -23.93 11.27 39.00
CA MET A 314 -23.93 9.84 39.31
C MET A 314 -24.67 9.00 38.26
N TRP A 315 -25.57 9.61 37.47
CA TRP A 315 -26.22 8.94 36.34
C TRP A 315 -25.40 9.00 35.03
N GLN A 316 -24.42 9.91 34.91
CA GLN A 316 -23.56 10.06 33.73
C GLN A 316 -22.24 9.25 33.80
N GLY A 317 -21.78 8.89 35.00
CA GLY A 317 -20.53 8.12 35.21
C GLY A 317 -20.51 6.68 34.69
N THR A 318 -21.61 6.19 34.08
CA THR A 318 -21.69 4.85 33.48
C THR A 318 -21.74 4.84 31.95
N ARG A 319 -21.59 6.00 31.29
CA ARG A 319 -21.58 6.05 29.82
C ARG A 319 -20.17 5.92 29.26
N THR A 320 -19.79 4.69 28.92
CA THR A 320 -18.70 4.39 27.98
C THR A 320 -18.91 5.16 26.68
N THR A 321 -18.02 6.09 26.34
CA THR A 321 -18.02 6.78 25.03
C THR A 321 -17.78 5.76 23.93
N SER A 322 -18.85 5.42 23.20
CA SER A 322 -18.80 4.48 22.08
C SER A 322 -17.95 5.05 20.93
N PRO A 323 -17.20 4.21 20.17
CA PRO A 323 -16.46 4.68 19.00
C PRO A 323 -17.42 5.41 18.04
N GLN A 324 -16.99 6.56 17.51
CA GLN A 324 -17.80 7.32 16.54
C GLN A 324 -18.03 6.46 15.30
N LEU A 325 -19.28 6.03 15.15
CA LEU A 325 -19.73 5.18 14.05
C LEU A 325 -19.92 6.02 12.79
N ASP A 326 -19.64 5.42 11.64
CA ASP A 326 -19.81 6.05 10.33
C ASP A 326 -21.26 5.86 9.85
N ALA A 327 -22.02 6.96 9.83
CA ALA A 327 -23.41 7.00 9.39
C ALA A 327 -23.60 6.63 7.91
N ASN A 328 -22.52 6.48 7.15
CA ASN A 328 -22.56 6.03 5.76
C ASN A 328 -22.17 4.55 5.62
N ARG A 329 -22.02 3.79 6.71
CA ARG A 329 -21.64 2.37 6.64
C ARG A 329 -22.74 1.46 7.16
N VAL A 330 -22.97 0.38 6.42
CA VAL A 330 -23.80 -0.75 6.84
C VAL A 330 -23.00 -2.05 6.76
N MET A 331 -23.07 -2.84 7.82
CA MET A 331 -22.53 -4.20 7.83
C MET A 331 -23.65 -5.16 7.39
N VAL A 332 -23.44 -5.98 6.37
CA VAL A 332 -24.46 -6.95 5.94
C VAL A 332 -24.01 -8.35 6.29
N TYR A 333 -24.80 -9.03 7.13
CA TYR A 333 -24.53 -10.40 7.55
C TYR A 333 -25.24 -11.43 6.65
N PRO A 334 -24.71 -12.66 6.61
CA PRO A 334 -25.32 -13.78 5.89
C PRO A 334 -26.73 -14.05 6.40
N LEU A 335 -27.66 -14.37 5.49
CA LEU A 335 -29.01 -14.71 5.91
C LEU A 335 -29.05 -16.12 6.51
N VAL A 336 -29.82 -16.27 7.59
CA VAL A 336 -30.09 -17.57 8.21
C VAL A 336 -31.04 -18.37 7.30
N LEU A 337 -30.64 -19.59 6.93
CA LEU A 337 -31.45 -20.52 6.14
C LEU A 337 -32.15 -21.57 7.05
N PRO A 338 -33.31 -22.12 6.65
CA PRO A 338 -33.95 -23.23 7.36
C PRO A 338 -33.17 -24.55 7.19
N ASP A 339 -33.32 -25.49 8.13
CA ASP A 339 -32.56 -26.77 8.09
C ASP A 339 -32.91 -27.64 6.88
N ASP A 340 -34.14 -27.53 6.40
CA ASP A 340 -34.73 -28.25 5.27
C ASP A 340 -34.69 -27.44 3.96
N TRP A 341 -33.83 -26.43 3.87
CA TRP A 341 -33.68 -25.61 2.65
C TRP A 341 -33.32 -26.48 1.44
N GLY A 342 -34.20 -26.49 0.44
CA GLY A 342 -34.04 -27.29 -0.77
C GLY A 342 -33.05 -26.73 -1.82
N GLY A 343 -32.53 -25.52 -1.62
CA GLY A 343 -31.63 -24.82 -2.56
C GLY A 343 -30.14 -24.88 -2.19
N SER A 344 -29.32 -24.04 -2.83
CA SER A 344 -27.88 -23.95 -2.49
C SER A 344 -27.67 -23.57 -1.03
N ARG A 345 -26.71 -24.24 -0.36
CA ARG A 345 -26.32 -23.91 1.01
C ARG A 345 -25.65 -22.52 1.13
N SER A 346 -25.11 -21.99 0.03
CA SER A 346 -24.55 -20.63 -0.03
C SER A 346 -25.60 -19.54 -0.19
N ALA A 347 -26.88 -19.88 -0.37
CA ALA A 347 -27.91 -18.90 -0.73
C ALA A 347 -28.01 -17.73 0.26
N GLY A 348 -27.73 -17.94 1.55
CA GLY A 348 -27.71 -16.87 2.54
C GLY A 348 -26.59 -15.85 2.35
N GLU A 349 -25.41 -16.31 1.91
CA GLU A 349 -24.26 -15.46 1.55
C GLU A 349 -24.49 -14.74 0.21
N ASP A 350 -25.02 -15.48 -0.77
CA ASP A 350 -25.29 -14.95 -2.11
C ASP A 350 -26.31 -13.80 -2.03
N VAL A 351 -27.38 -14.00 -1.24
CA VAL A 351 -28.38 -12.95 -0.99
C VAL A 351 -27.77 -11.79 -0.22
N ALA A 352 -26.96 -12.03 0.82
CA ALA A 352 -26.27 -10.96 1.55
C ALA A 352 -25.34 -10.13 0.66
N THR A 353 -24.61 -10.79 -0.25
CA THR A 353 -23.72 -10.14 -1.23
C THR A 353 -24.51 -9.23 -2.19
N MET A 354 -25.66 -9.70 -2.64
CA MET A 354 -26.57 -8.91 -3.46
C MET A 354 -27.13 -7.71 -2.70
N ILE A 355 -27.62 -7.92 -1.47
CA ILE A 355 -28.16 -6.85 -0.61
C ILE A 355 -27.11 -5.77 -0.42
N GLY A 356 -25.88 -6.18 -0.10
CA GLY A 356 -24.78 -5.28 0.05
C GLY A 356 -24.49 -4.46 -1.21
N SER A 357 -24.44 -5.11 -2.37
CA SER A 357 -24.22 -4.45 -3.66
C SER A 357 -25.34 -3.45 -4.00
N ALA A 358 -26.57 -3.79 -3.62
CA ALA A 358 -27.74 -2.94 -3.71
C ALA A 358 -27.63 -1.71 -2.77
N VAL A 359 -27.15 -1.89 -1.53
CA VAL A 359 -26.94 -0.78 -0.60
C VAL A 359 -25.81 0.16 -1.05
N ASP A 360 -24.75 -0.35 -1.69
CA ASP A 360 -23.71 0.49 -2.31
C ASP A 360 -24.21 1.35 -3.49
N GLY A 361 -25.36 0.98 -4.07
CA GLY A 361 -26.10 1.78 -5.04
C GLY A 361 -27.00 2.85 -4.40
N ALA A 362 -27.28 2.73 -3.09
CA ALA A 362 -28.26 3.53 -2.37
C ALA A 362 -27.69 4.80 -1.73
N GLY A 363 -27.38 5.80 -2.55
CA GLY A 363 -26.92 7.11 -2.04
C GLY A 363 -25.52 7.03 -1.38
N PRO A 364 -25.32 7.63 -0.19
CA PRO A 364 -24.00 7.67 0.45
C PRO A 364 -23.64 6.38 1.19
N LEU A 365 -24.57 5.44 1.37
CA LEU A 365 -24.33 4.21 2.12
C LEU A 365 -23.29 3.31 1.43
N ARG A 366 -22.44 2.68 2.25
CA ARG A 366 -21.40 1.75 1.84
C ARG A 366 -21.49 0.47 2.67
N TRP A 367 -21.42 -0.67 2.01
CA TRP A 367 -21.55 -1.98 2.60
C TRP A 367 -20.18 -2.56 3.02
N ILE A 368 -20.17 -3.24 4.17
CA ILE A 368 -19.09 -4.15 4.61
C ILE A 368 -19.63 -5.58 4.69
N ASP A 369 -18.95 -6.54 4.05
CA ASP A 369 -19.31 -7.96 4.09
C ASP A 369 -19.04 -8.56 5.48
N GLY A 370 -20.12 -8.91 6.19
CA GLY A 370 -20.07 -9.48 7.52
C GLY A 370 -19.65 -10.95 7.57
N TRP A 371 -19.77 -11.72 6.48
CA TRP A 371 -19.48 -13.17 6.46
C TRP A 371 -18.05 -13.48 6.89
N HIS A 372 -17.08 -12.75 6.34
CA HIS A 372 -15.65 -13.01 6.56
C HIS A 372 -15.13 -12.55 7.93
N LEU A 373 -15.93 -11.75 8.63
CA LEU A 373 -15.66 -11.28 9.99
C LEU A 373 -16.20 -12.25 11.06
N LEU A 374 -16.94 -13.27 10.65
CA LEU A 374 -17.46 -14.30 11.53
C LEU A 374 -16.36 -15.30 11.94
N ASP A 375 -16.41 -15.75 13.19
CA ASP A 375 -15.59 -16.87 13.63
C ASP A 375 -15.94 -18.16 12.87
N THR A 376 -15.07 -19.17 12.96
CA THR A 376 -15.24 -20.46 12.28
C THR A 376 -16.53 -21.18 12.68
N THR A 377 -17.05 -20.95 13.89
CA THR A 377 -18.26 -21.59 14.40
C THR A 377 -19.51 -20.96 13.77
N SER A 378 -19.54 -19.64 13.69
CA SER A 378 -20.63 -18.85 13.11
C SER A 378 -20.67 -18.95 11.59
N ARG A 379 -19.52 -19.17 10.93
CA ARG A 379 -19.47 -19.52 9.50
C ARG A 379 -19.96 -20.95 9.22
N ALA A 380 -19.64 -21.90 10.10
CA ALA A 380 -20.14 -23.27 9.93
C ALA A 380 -21.66 -23.37 10.10
N ASP A 381 -22.25 -22.47 10.90
CA ASP A 381 -23.69 -22.41 11.14
C ASP A 381 -24.13 -20.97 11.47
N THR A 382 -24.74 -20.30 10.49
CA THR A 382 -25.16 -18.89 10.61
C THR A 382 -26.25 -18.67 11.67
N LYS A 383 -26.96 -19.73 12.09
CA LYS A 383 -27.93 -19.65 13.21
C LYS A 383 -27.27 -19.31 14.54
N LYS A 384 -25.97 -19.56 14.66
CA LYS A 384 -25.19 -19.27 15.87
C LYS A 384 -24.75 -17.82 15.99
N LEU A 385 -24.92 -17.02 14.93
CA LEU A 385 -24.62 -15.59 14.97
C LEU A 385 -25.72 -14.85 15.76
N SER A 386 -25.41 -14.45 16.99
CA SER A 386 -26.32 -13.61 17.79
C SER A 386 -26.31 -12.16 17.30
N ALA A 387 -27.42 -11.45 17.50
CA ALA A 387 -27.50 -10.01 17.20
C ALA A 387 -26.45 -9.20 17.99
N GLU A 388 -26.19 -9.58 19.24
CA GLU A 388 -25.15 -8.96 20.07
C GLU A 388 -23.75 -9.12 19.45
N ARG A 389 -23.45 -10.32 18.91
CA ARG A 389 -22.17 -10.59 18.26
C ARG A 389 -22.04 -9.85 16.94
N ALA A 390 -23.08 -9.87 16.11
CA ALA A 390 -23.16 -9.11 14.87
C ALA A 390 -22.97 -7.60 15.14
N ARG A 391 -23.62 -7.07 16.16
CA ARG A 391 -23.48 -5.67 16.58
C ARG A 391 -22.07 -5.34 17.08
N ALA A 392 -21.46 -6.23 17.86
CA ALA A 392 -20.09 -6.05 18.34
C ALA A 392 -19.08 -5.97 17.18
N ILE A 393 -19.18 -6.88 16.22
CA ILE A 393 -18.36 -6.87 14.99
C ILE A 393 -18.66 -5.60 14.19
N SER A 394 -19.92 -5.21 14.03
CA SER A 394 -20.28 -3.98 13.31
C SER A 394 -19.72 -2.72 13.96
N ARG A 395 -19.72 -2.66 15.30
CA ARG A 395 -19.11 -1.58 16.09
C ARG A 395 -17.60 -1.55 15.95
N GLU A 396 -16.95 -2.71 15.97
CA GLU A 396 -15.50 -2.85 15.74
C GLU A 396 -15.10 -2.27 14.37
N HIS A 397 -15.94 -2.49 13.35
CA HIS A 397 -15.72 -1.99 12.00
C HIS A 397 -16.31 -0.60 11.73
N ARG A 398 -16.67 0.13 12.80
CA ARG A 398 -17.21 1.51 12.76
C ARG A 398 -18.45 1.67 11.88
N SER A 399 -19.23 0.61 11.70
CA SER A 399 -20.49 0.69 10.97
C SER A 399 -21.54 1.33 11.87
N ALA A 400 -22.27 2.34 11.40
CA ALA A 400 -23.43 2.86 12.15
C ALA A 400 -24.60 1.88 12.12
N TYR A 401 -24.68 1.08 11.06
CA TYR A 401 -25.79 0.15 10.88
C TYR A 401 -25.30 -1.26 10.62
N TYR A 402 -26.16 -2.23 10.92
CA TYR A 402 -25.97 -3.59 10.46
C TYR A 402 -27.28 -4.22 10.06
N LEU A 403 -27.22 -5.11 9.09
CA LEU A 403 -28.35 -5.79 8.49
C LEU A 403 -28.21 -7.27 8.77
N MET A 404 -29.23 -7.82 9.41
CA MET A 404 -29.39 -9.26 9.58
C MET A 404 -30.65 -9.70 8.87
N GLY A 405 -30.68 -10.96 8.44
CA GLY A 405 -31.87 -11.50 7.80
C GLY A 405 -31.99 -12.99 7.92
N ARG A 406 -33.16 -13.48 7.54
CA ARG A 406 -33.47 -14.91 7.47
C ARG A 406 -34.34 -15.21 6.27
N VAL A 407 -34.22 -16.43 5.78
CA VAL A 407 -35.10 -17.02 4.79
C VAL A 407 -36.04 -18.00 5.51
N VAL A 408 -37.32 -17.97 5.20
CA VAL A 408 -38.30 -18.94 5.69
C VAL A 408 -38.97 -19.58 4.49
N GLN A 409 -38.84 -20.90 4.34
CA GLN A 409 -39.49 -21.62 3.26
C GLN A 409 -40.93 -22.00 3.65
N ARG A 410 -41.88 -21.82 2.73
CA ARG A 410 -43.30 -22.16 2.86
C ARG A 410 -43.77 -22.84 1.58
N GLY A 411 -43.68 -24.17 1.55
CA GLY A 411 -43.93 -24.94 0.33
C GLY A 411 -43.00 -24.50 -0.80
N ASP A 412 -43.59 -24.04 -1.91
CA ASP A 412 -42.87 -23.57 -3.10
C ASP A 412 -42.45 -22.09 -3.02
N SER A 413 -42.75 -21.41 -1.90
CA SER A 413 -42.41 -20.01 -1.68
C SER A 413 -41.34 -19.84 -0.60
N ALA A 414 -40.55 -18.77 -0.69
CA ALA A 414 -39.62 -18.33 0.31
C ALA A 414 -39.90 -16.88 0.72
N ASP A 415 -40.00 -16.67 2.03
CA ASP A 415 -40.08 -15.36 2.64
C ASP A 415 -38.67 -14.92 3.05
N VAL A 416 -38.22 -13.77 2.55
CA VAL A 416 -36.99 -13.13 3.02
C VAL A 416 -37.36 -12.01 3.97
N PHE A 417 -36.81 -12.06 5.17
CA PHE A 417 -36.97 -11.03 6.21
C PHE A 417 -35.63 -10.40 6.50
N LEU A 418 -35.56 -9.08 6.41
CA LEU A 418 -34.39 -8.25 6.69
C LEU A 418 -34.73 -7.25 7.79
N VAL A 419 -33.77 -7.04 8.67
CA VAL A 419 -33.86 -6.03 9.73
C VAL A 419 -32.57 -5.21 9.70
N LEU A 420 -32.73 -3.89 9.53
CA LEU A 420 -31.67 -2.92 9.69
C LEU A 420 -31.66 -2.44 11.13
N HIS A 421 -30.52 -2.57 11.79
CA HIS A 421 -30.33 -2.17 13.17
C HIS A 421 -29.36 -0.99 13.26
N ASP A 422 -29.62 -0.11 14.21
CA ASP A 422 -28.63 0.87 14.67
C ASP A 422 -27.65 0.21 15.65
N VAL A 423 -26.35 0.36 15.38
CA VAL A 423 -25.30 -0.17 16.24
C VAL A 423 -25.25 0.59 17.58
N VAL A 424 -25.73 1.82 17.69
CA VAL A 424 -25.76 2.57 18.96
C VAL A 424 -26.86 2.08 19.90
N GLY A 425 -28.09 1.93 19.41
CA GLY A 425 -29.28 1.65 20.20
C GLY A 425 -29.82 0.22 20.12
N ASP A 426 -29.27 -0.64 19.25
CA ASP A 426 -29.81 -1.98 18.95
C ASP A 426 -31.27 -1.98 18.43
N SER A 427 -31.76 -0.80 18.10
CA SER A 427 -33.14 -0.61 17.69
C SER A 427 -33.26 -0.98 16.22
N ALA A 428 -34.26 -1.80 15.88
CA ALA A 428 -34.64 -2.02 14.50
C ALA A 428 -35.08 -0.67 13.91
N LEU A 429 -34.30 -0.15 12.98
CA LEU A 429 -34.55 1.13 12.31
C LEU A 429 -35.54 0.97 11.17
N ALA A 430 -35.42 -0.14 10.44
CA ALA A 430 -36.28 -0.49 9.32
C ALA A 430 -36.32 -2.00 9.16
N THR A 431 -37.45 -2.50 8.68
CA THR A 431 -37.62 -3.90 8.32
C THR A 431 -38.06 -4.00 6.88
N GLY A 432 -37.48 -4.96 6.16
CA GLY A 432 -37.89 -5.31 4.82
C GLY A 432 -38.34 -6.75 4.78
N SER A 433 -39.44 -7.03 4.10
CA SER A 433 -39.78 -8.41 3.81
C SER A 433 -40.39 -8.53 2.43
N ALA A 434 -40.11 -9.63 1.76
CA ALA A 434 -40.80 -10.01 0.54
C ALA A 434 -40.94 -11.53 0.43
N THR A 435 -42.00 -11.94 -0.23
CA THR A 435 -42.34 -13.34 -0.50
C THR A 435 -42.30 -13.57 -1.99
N LEU A 436 -41.53 -14.55 -2.44
CA LEU A 436 -41.53 -15.03 -3.83
C LEU A 436 -41.41 -16.55 -3.84
N LEU A 437 -41.31 -17.16 -5.03
CA LEU A 437 -40.99 -18.58 -5.17
C LEU A 437 -39.59 -18.87 -4.59
N ALA A 438 -39.41 -20.08 -4.07
CA ALA A 438 -38.17 -20.47 -3.38
C ALA A 438 -36.93 -20.47 -4.29
N ASP A 439 -37.12 -20.65 -5.60
CA ASP A 439 -36.08 -20.52 -6.63
C ASP A 439 -35.70 -19.05 -6.95
N ASP A 440 -36.51 -18.09 -6.49
CA ASP A 440 -36.35 -16.65 -6.71
C ASP A 440 -36.03 -15.88 -5.40
N VAL A 441 -35.48 -16.58 -4.40
CA VAL A 441 -35.19 -16.04 -3.06
C VAL A 441 -34.32 -14.77 -3.06
N TRP A 442 -33.41 -14.63 -4.03
CA TRP A 442 -32.58 -13.44 -4.17
C TRP A 442 -33.41 -12.21 -4.57
N ARG A 443 -34.42 -12.36 -5.43
CA ARG A 443 -35.33 -11.27 -5.80
C ARG A 443 -36.20 -10.87 -4.61
N ALA A 444 -36.57 -11.83 -3.77
CA ALA A 444 -37.22 -11.54 -2.50
C ALA A 444 -36.29 -10.75 -1.57
N GLY A 445 -35.00 -11.09 -1.51
CA GLY A 445 -33.98 -10.30 -0.81
C GLY A 445 -33.85 -8.87 -1.33
N LEU A 446 -33.87 -8.68 -2.65
CA LEU A 446 -33.77 -7.35 -3.28
C LEU A 446 -35.03 -6.51 -3.00
N LEU A 447 -36.22 -7.10 -3.16
CA LEU A 447 -37.49 -6.43 -2.84
C LEU A 447 -37.58 -6.10 -1.36
N ALA A 448 -37.14 -7.00 -0.48
CA ALA A 448 -37.04 -6.74 0.94
C ALA A 448 -36.07 -5.58 1.20
N THR A 449 -34.92 -5.52 0.52
CA THR A 449 -33.94 -4.43 0.64
C THR A 449 -34.51 -3.12 0.14
N SER A 450 -35.16 -3.09 -1.02
CA SER A 450 -35.79 -1.89 -1.57
C SER A 450 -36.87 -1.35 -0.63
N ARG A 451 -37.73 -2.21 -0.06
CA ARG A 451 -38.71 -1.82 0.96
C ARG A 451 -38.03 -1.27 2.21
N LEU A 452 -37.01 -1.97 2.71
CA LEU A 452 -36.21 -1.56 3.85
C LEU A 452 -35.54 -0.19 3.64
N LEU A 453 -34.99 0.08 2.45
CA LEU A 453 -34.33 1.34 2.12
C LEU A 453 -35.33 2.47 1.86
N SER A 454 -36.49 2.17 1.26
CA SER A 454 -37.56 3.14 1.00
C SER A 454 -38.24 3.62 2.28
N ASP A 455 -38.39 2.73 3.25
CA ASP A 455 -39.02 3.03 4.54
C ASP A 455 -38.00 3.57 5.58
N SER A 456 -36.71 3.66 5.22
CA SER A 456 -35.65 4.08 6.13
C SER A 456 -35.49 5.61 6.16
N PRO A 457 -35.61 6.26 7.33
CA PRO A 457 -35.44 7.71 7.47
C PRO A 457 -33.99 8.19 7.29
N LEU A 458 -33.04 7.29 7.07
CA LEU A 458 -31.59 7.54 7.05
C LEU A 458 -31.04 7.83 5.65
N ILE A 459 -31.88 7.78 4.62
CA ILE A 459 -31.45 7.88 3.22
C ILE A 459 -32.21 9.04 2.55
N PRO A 460 -31.53 9.97 1.84
CA PRO A 460 -32.19 11.09 1.18
C PRO A 460 -33.26 10.64 0.18
N THR A 461 -34.42 11.30 0.17
CA THR A 461 -35.44 11.11 -0.87
C THR A 461 -34.84 11.40 -2.25
N GLY A 462 -34.86 10.42 -3.15
CA GLY A 462 -34.29 10.53 -4.51
C GLY A 462 -33.20 9.52 -4.87
N VAL A 463 -32.98 8.47 -4.05
CA VAL A 463 -32.13 7.33 -4.45
C VAL A 463 -32.68 6.69 -5.73
N PRO A 464 -31.83 6.35 -6.72
CA PRO A 464 -32.25 5.53 -7.86
C PRO A 464 -32.94 4.28 -7.33
N ASP A 465 -34.06 3.87 -7.92
CA ASP A 465 -34.72 2.67 -7.47
C ASP A 465 -33.74 1.47 -7.58
N VAL A 466 -33.22 1.05 -6.43
CA VAL A 466 -32.28 -0.07 -6.29
C VAL A 466 -32.98 -1.35 -6.72
N ALA A 467 -34.32 -1.42 -6.55
CA ALA A 467 -35.09 -2.42 -7.24
C ALA A 467 -34.99 -2.18 -8.75
N ALA A 468 -35.30 -1.03 -9.34
CA ALA A 468 -35.21 -0.87 -10.81
C ALA A 468 -33.86 -1.31 -11.43
N GLU A 469 -32.70 -0.99 -10.82
CA GLU A 469 -31.39 -1.40 -11.37
C GLU A 469 -31.17 -2.93 -11.37
N TRP A 470 -31.76 -3.65 -10.41
CA TRP A 470 -31.51 -5.09 -10.15
C TRP A 470 -32.75 -6.00 -10.33
N SER A 471 -33.96 -5.45 -10.28
CA SER A 471 -35.27 -6.12 -10.28
C SER A 471 -35.86 -6.22 -11.68
N GLU A 472 -35.43 -5.34 -12.60
CA GLU A 472 -35.64 -5.47 -14.04
C GLU A 472 -34.64 -6.45 -14.68
N ARG A 473 -33.61 -6.88 -13.94
CA ARG A 473 -32.58 -7.80 -14.41
C ARG A 473 -33.07 -9.23 -14.44
N ASN A 474 -32.51 -10.02 -15.36
CA ASN A 474 -32.77 -11.45 -15.42
C ASN A 474 -32.27 -12.14 -14.14
N PRO A 475 -33.14 -12.87 -13.40
CA PRO A 475 -32.76 -13.60 -12.20
C PRO A 475 -31.52 -14.50 -12.34
N LYS A 476 -31.47 -15.23 -13.45
CA LYS A 476 -30.34 -16.12 -13.74
C LYS A 476 -29.06 -15.34 -13.95
N ALA A 477 -29.14 -14.14 -14.54
CA ALA A 477 -27.97 -13.29 -14.75
C ALA A 477 -27.37 -12.82 -13.43
N VAL A 478 -28.22 -12.41 -12.48
CA VAL A 478 -27.78 -11.97 -11.14
C VAL A 478 -27.18 -13.14 -10.35
N ALA A 479 -27.81 -14.31 -10.38
CA ALA A 479 -27.27 -15.50 -9.71
C ALA A 479 -25.87 -15.86 -10.24
N HIS A 480 -25.68 -15.88 -11.56
CA HIS A 480 -24.38 -16.12 -12.17
C HIS A 480 -23.35 -15.03 -11.82
N PHE A 481 -23.75 -13.76 -11.75
CA PHE A 481 -22.86 -12.67 -11.33
C PHE A 481 -22.34 -12.86 -9.90
N LEU A 482 -23.20 -13.27 -8.96
CA LEU A 482 -22.80 -13.49 -7.56
C LEU A 482 -21.84 -14.69 -7.41
N LEU A 483 -22.15 -15.80 -8.11
CA LEU A 483 -21.25 -16.96 -8.16
C LEU A 483 -19.88 -16.58 -8.74
N ALA A 484 -19.87 -15.68 -9.73
CA ALA A 484 -18.65 -15.18 -10.36
C ALA A 484 -17.82 -14.33 -9.39
N GLU A 485 -18.44 -13.39 -8.67
CA GLU A 485 -17.77 -12.58 -7.64
C GLU A 485 -17.17 -13.46 -6.53
N ALA A 486 -17.91 -14.46 -6.06
CA ALA A 486 -17.43 -15.40 -5.05
C ALA A 486 -16.21 -16.20 -5.55
N ALA A 487 -16.24 -16.69 -6.79
CA ALA A 487 -15.11 -17.38 -7.39
C ALA A 487 -13.90 -16.44 -7.61
N PHE A 488 -14.13 -15.21 -8.07
CA PHE A 488 -13.08 -14.24 -8.32
C PHE A 488 -12.35 -13.87 -7.03
N ARG A 489 -13.10 -13.60 -5.95
CA ARG A 489 -12.55 -13.32 -4.61
C ARG A 489 -11.63 -14.42 -4.11
N ARG A 490 -11.92 -15.70 -4.42
CA ARG A 490 -11.07 -16.85 -4.08
C ARG A 490 -9.87 -17.05 -5.01
N ALA A 491 -9.62 -16.13 -5.94
CA ALA A 491 -8.62 -16.27 -7.00
C ALA A 491 -8.83 -17.54 -7.85
N GLN A 492 -10.08 -17.80 -8.26
CA GLN A 492 -10.47 -18.87 -9.19
C GLN A 492 -10.92 -18.27 -10.54
N PRO A 493 -10.00 -17.72 -11.35
CA PRO A 493 -10.35 -16.88 -12.48
C PRO A 493 -11.13 -17.61 -13.57
N LYS A 494 -10.83 -18.89 -13.82
CA LYS A 494 -11.54 -19.71 -14.81
C LYS A 494 -13.03 -19.90 -14.49
N GLU A 495 -13.35 -20.19 -13.22
CA GLU A 495 -14.76 -20.33 -12.81
C GLU A 495 -15.45 -18.97 -12.76
N ALA A 496 -14.75 -17.93 -12.28
CA ALA A 496 -15.27 -16.57 -12.28
C ALA A 496 -15.65 -16.10 -13.69
N GLU A 497 -14.74 -16.25 -14.66
CA GLU A 497 -14.98 -15.85 -16.05
C GLU A 497 -16.18 -16.58 -16.65
N LYS A 498 -16.27 -17.90 -16.43
CA LYS A 498 -17.39 -18.71 -16.88
C LYS A 498 -18.71 -18.19 -16.33
N GLN A 499 -18.77 -17.92 -15.02
CA GLN A 499 -19.98 -17.43 -14.37
C GLN A 499 -20.34 -16.01 -14.82
N PHE A 500 -19.38 -15.09 -14.96
CA PHE A 500 -19.66 -13.75 -15.54
C PHE A 500 -20.15 -13.84 -16.97
N SER A 501 -19.59 -14.74 -17.78
CA SER A 501 -20.04 -14.97 -19.15
C SER A 501 -21.48 -15.48 -19.20
N LEU A 502 -21.86 -16.38 -18.29
CA LEU A 502 -23.25 -16.84 -18.15
C LEU A 502 -24.18 -15.70 -17.67
N ALA A 503 -23.70 -14.83 -16.78
CA ALA A 503 -24.45 -13.65 -16.34
C ALA A 503 -24.77 -12.73 -17.52
N VAL A 504 -23.76 -12.40 -18.31
CA VAL A 504 -23.89 -11.54 -19.51
C VAL A 504 -24.69 -12.22 -20.61
N ALA A 505 -24.64 -13.54 -20.74
CA ALA A 505 -25.46 -14.27 -21.70
C ALA A 505 -26.96 -14.24 -21.31
N ALA A 506 -27.25 -14.33 -20.01
CA ALA A 506 -28.61 -14.27 -19.49
C ALA A 506 -29.20 -12.85 -19.50
N ASP A 507 -28.37 -11.82 -19.31
CA ASP A 507 -28.73 -10.42 -19.52
C ASP A 507 -27.59 -9.65 -20.21
N THR A 508 -27.77 -9.46 -21.52
CA THR A 508 -26.77 -8.81 -22.37
C THR A 508 -26.54 -7.34 -22.06
N THR A 509 -27.43 -6.71 -21.29
CA THR A 509 -27.34 -5.31 -20.87
C THR A 509 -26.70 -5.14 -19.49
N PHE A 510 -26.29 -6.24 -18.84
CA PHE A 510 -25.69 -6.23 -17.51
C PHE A 510 -24.22 -5.76 -17.56
N GLY A 511 -24.05 -4.45 -17.75
CA GLY A 511 -22.74 -3.83 -18.00
C GLY A 511 -21.71 -4.09 -16.90
N LEU A 512 -22.10 -4.07 -15.61
CA LEU A 512 -21.19 -4.37 -14.50
C LEU A 512 -20.65 -5.81 -14.57
N ALA A 513 -21.52 -6.79 -14.83
CA ALA A 513 -21.12 -8.19 -15.04
C ALA A 513 -20.13 -8.32 -16.21
N ALA A 514 -20.30 -7.53 -17.26
CA ALA A 514 -19.36 -7.51 -18.38
C ALA A 514 -17.99 -6.90 -17.98
N ILE A 515 -17.95 -5.81 -17.22
CA ILE A 515 -16.66 -5.22 -16.77
C ILE A 515 -15.92 -6.20 -15.84
N ARG A 516 -16.62 -6.77 -14.86
CA ARG A 516 -16.05 -7.74 -13.90
C ARG A 516 -15.68 -9.06 -14.58
N GLY A 517 -16.46 -9.48 -15.58
CA GLY A 517 -16.12 -10.60 -16.45
C GLY A 517 -14.82 -10.37 -17.22
N ALA A 518 -14.57 -9.14 -17.69
CA ALA A 518 -13.31 -8.83 -18.35
C ALA A 518 -12.10 -8.93 -17.39
N GLN A 519 -12.28 -8.54 -16.12
CA GLN A 519 -11.29 -8.79 -15.06
C GLN A 519 -10.96 -10.26 -14.91
N ALA A 520 -11.99 -11.10 -14.73
CA ALA A 520 -11.81 -12.54 -14.60
C ALA A 520 -11.15 -13.15 -15.86
N ALA A 521 -11.57 -12.72 -17.05
CA ALA A 521 -11.00 -13.18 -18.32
C ALA A 521 -9.51 -12.85 -18.43
N THR A 522 -9.06 -11.64 -18.07
CA THR A 522 -7.62 -11.31 -18.09
C THR A 522 -6.81 -12.15 -17.10
N TRP A 523 -7.35 -12.41 -15.91
CA TRP A 523 -6.72 -13.30 -14.92
C TRP A 523 -6.68 -14.76 -15.37
N ASN A 524 -7.62 -15.17 -16.22
CA ASN A 524 -7.63 -16.49 -16.86
C ASN A 524 -6.84 -16.51 -18.19
N HIS A 525 -6.11 -15.43 -18.50
CA HIS A 525 -5.38 -15.24 -19.75
C HIS A 525 -6.25 -15.32 -21.03
N ASP A 526 -7.58 -15.09 -20.92
CA ASP A 526 -8.48 -14.88 -22.07
C ASP A 526 -8.56 -13.40 -22.47
N ALA A 527 -7.50 -12.99 -23.14
CA ALA A 527 -7.34 -11.71 -23.81
C ALA A 527 -8.55 -11.30 -24.71
N ARG A 528 -9.09 -12.26 -25.48
CA ARG A 528 -10.17 -11.99 -26.45
C ARG A 528 -11.53 -11.90 -25.76
N GLY A 529 -11.78 -12.77 -24.79
CA GLY A 529 -12.96 -12.72 -23.92
C GLY A 529 -13.05 -11.38 -23.20
N ALA A 530 -11.95 -10.92 -22.62
CA ALA A 530 -11.90 -9.62 -21.93
C ALA A 530 -12.27 -8.44 -22.86
N ALA A 531 -11.69 -8.38 -24.06
CA ALA A 531 -11.99 -7.34 -25.04
C ALA A 531 -13.47 -7.36 -25.48
N SER A 532 -14.02 -8.56 -25.71
CA SER A 532 -15.43 -8.73 -26.06
C SER A 532 -16.37 -8.23 -24.95
N LEU A 533 -16.05 -8.54 -23.70
CA LEU A 533 -16.84 -8.14 -22.53
C LEU A 533 -16.78 -6.62 -22.29
N ILE A 534 -15.62 -5.99 -22.40
CA ILE A 534 -15.52 -4.51 -22.29
C ILE A 534 -16.23 -3.80 -23.42
N ALA A 535 -16.10 -4.28 -24.66
CA ALA A 535 -16.81 -3.71 -25.80
C ALA A 535 -18.34 -3.76 -25.61
N ARG A 536 -18.84 -4.76 -24.87
CA ARG A 536 -20.25 -4.85 -24.47
C ARG A 536 -20.59 -3.91 -23.32
N ALA A 537 -19.77 -3.90 -22.26
CA ALA A 537 -19.96 -3.02 -21.12
C ALA A 537 -20.10 -1.54 -21.53
N ARG A 538 -19.25 -1.06 -22.44
CA ARG A 538 -19.27 0.33 -22.93
C ARG A 538 -20.51 0.69 -23.76
N ARG A 539 -21.26 -0.30 -24.26
CA ARG A 539 -22.55 -0.09 -24.95
C ARG A 539 -23.74 -0.16 -23.98
N ALA A 540 -23.53 -0.69 -22.77
CA ALA A 540 -24.56 -0.74 -21.75
C ALA A 540 -24.74 0.62 -21.08
N ARG A 541 -25.91 0.81 -20.44
CA ARG A 541 -26.14 1.98 -19.59
C ARG A 541 -25.39 1.78 -18.26
N LEU A 542 -24.30 2.53 -18.08
CA LEU A 542 -23.46 2.50 -16.89
C LEU A 542 -23.62 3.79 -16.07
N SER A 543 -23.45 3.68 -14.74
CA SER A 543 -23.25 4.87 -13.90
C SER A 543 -21.91 5.53 -14.24
N PRO A 544 -21.70 6.83 -13.92
CA PRO A 544 -20.45 7.52 -14.22
C PRO A 544 -19.19 6.80 -13.69
N ARG A 545 -19.26 6.25 -12.47
CA ARG A 545 -18.16 5.46 -11.88
C ARG A 545 -17.82 4.20 -12.69
N HIS A 546 -18.84 3.46 -13.15
CA HIS A 546 -18.64 2.24 -13.92
C HIS A 546 -18.24 2.53 -15.37
N ALA A 547 -18.70 3.66 -15.95
CA ALA A 547 -18.27 4.12 -17.26
C ALA A 547 -16.78 4.48 -17.27
N ALA A 548 -16.32 5.25 -16.27
CA ALA A 548 -14.89 5.56 -16.10
C ALA A 548 -14.06 4.30 -15.86
N PHE A 549 -14.59 3.33 -15.10
CA PHE A 549 -13.92 2.06 -14.90
C PHE A 549 -13.80 1.25 -16.20
N ALA A 550 -14.87 1.14 -16.99
CA ALA A 550 -14.86 0.45 -18.29
C ALA A 550 -13.91 1.11 -19.30
N GLU A 551 -13.80 2.44 -19.27
CA GLU A 551 -12.85 3.20 -20.09
C GLU A 551 -11.40 2.91 -19.68
N GLY A 552 -11.07 2.99 -18.39
CA GLY A 552 -9.74 2.62 -17.91
C GLY A 552 -9.37 1.17 -18.24
N TYR A 553 -10.35 0.27 -18.16
CA TYR A 553 -10.15 -1.12 -18.54
C TYR A 553 -9.87 -1.31 -20.03
N GLN A 554 -10.53 -0.54 -20.89
CA GLN A 554 -10.23 -0.57 -22.30
C GLN A 554 -8.78 -0.13 -22.56
N PHE A 555 -8.33 0.97 -21.95
CA PHE A 555 -6.93 1.37 -22.06
C PHE A 555 -5.97 0.30 -21.55
N PHE A 556 -6.35 -0.43 -20.50
CA PHE A 556 -5.57 -1.56 -20.01
C PHE A 556 -5.44 -2.67 -21.07
N LEU A 557 -6.55 -3.06 -21.71
CA LEU A 557 -6.54 -4.07 -22.78
C LEU A 557 -5.82 -3.62 -24.06
N GLU A 558 -5.79 -2.32 -24.32
CA GLU A 558 -5.02 -1.71 -25.41
C GLU A 558 -3.53 -1.56 -25.08
N GLY A 559 -3.10 -1.95 -23.87
CA GLY A 559 -1.72 -1.80 -23.41
C GLY A 559 -1.31 -0.34 -23.17
N SER A 560 -2.26 0.59 -23.02
CA SER A 560 -2.03 2.02 -22.80
C SER A 560 -1.85 2.31 -21.32
N ALA A 561 -0.67 2.01 -20.77
CA ALA A 561 -0.39 2.05 -19.33
C ALA A 561 -0.77 3.38 -18.65
N ASP A 562 -0.31 4.51 -19.20
CA ASP A 562 -0.55 5.83 -18.60
C ASP A 562 -2.00 6.28 -18.72
N SER A 563 -2.66 5.98 -19.84
CA SER A 563 -4.10 6.26 -20.02
C SER A 563 -4.94 5.41 -19.07
N ALA A 564 -4.62 4.12 -18.92
CA ALA A 564 -5.29 3.22 -17.98
C ALA A 564 -5.13 3.73 -16.54
N ARG A 565 -3.90 4.05 -16.14
CA ARG A 565 -3.59 4.64 -14.82
C ARG A 565 -4.41 5.91 -14.57
N ALA A 566 -4.42 6.85 -15.51
CA ALA A 566 -5.17 8.11 -15.36
C ALA A 566 -6.68 7.87 -15.25
N ALA A 567 -7.24 6.99 -16.08
CA ALA A 567 -8.66 6.66 -16.05
C ALA A 567 -9.08 5.94 -14.75
N PHE A 568 -8.28 5.00 -14.24
CA PHE A 568 -8.55 4.37 -12.95
C PHE A 568 -8.42 5.37 -11.79
N GLN A 569 -7.45 6.28 -11.82
CA GLN A 569 -7.35 7.35 -10.82
C GLN A 569 -8.57 8.29 -10.87
N ALA A 570 -9.08 8.60 -12.06
CA ALA A 570 -10.32 9.36 -12.21
C ALA A 570 -11.54 8.60 -11.65
N ALA A 571 -11.65 7.29 -11.90
CA ALA A 571 -12.69 6.45 -11.33
C ALA A 571 -12.60 6.43 -9.78
N LEU A 572 -11.39 6.33 -9.22
CA LEU A 572 -11.15 6.39 -7.77
C LEU A 572 -11.38 7.77 -7.15
N ALA A 573 -11.25 8.85 -7.93
CA ALA A 573 -11.64 10.19 -7.47
C ALA A 573 -13.17 10.31 -7.29
N MET A 574 -13.95 9.54 -8.07
CA MET A 574 -15.41 9.46 -7.90
C MET A 574 -15.80 8.47 -6.80
N ASP A 575 -15.07 7.37 -6.67
CA ASP A 575 -15.30 6.32 -5.67
C ASP A 575 -13.98 5.74 -5.15
N SER A 576 -13.41 6.40 -4.13
CA SER A 576 -12.14 5.99 -3.52
C SER A 576 -12.24 4.67 -2.75
N THR A 577 -13.46 4.16 -2.54
CA THR A 577 -13.75 2.92 -1.81
C THR A 577 -13.92 1.70 -2.70
N SER A 578 -13.81 1.85 -4.03
CA SER A 578 -13.95 0.73 -4.95
C SER A 578 -12.74 -0.22 -4.93
N ALA A 579 -12.90 -1.37 -4.24
CA ALA A 579 -11.86 -2.38 -4.12
C ALA A 579 -11.40 -2.95 -5.47
N PHE A 580 -12.33 -3.16 -6.41
CA PHE A 580 -12.02 -3.74 -7.72
C PHE A 580 -11.33 -2.77 -8.68
N VAL A 581 -11.54 -1.45 -8.54
CA VAL A 581 -10.77 -0.45 -9.30
C VAL A 581 -9.36 -0.33 -8.72
N TRP A 582 -9.20 -0.36 -7.40
CA TRP A 582 -7.88 -0.42 -6.76
C TRP A 582 -7.10 -1.68 -7.18
N LEU A 583 -7.76 -2.84 -7.22
CA LEU A 583 -7.17 -4.07 -7.76
C LEU A 583 -6.68 -3.83 -9.18
N GLN A 584 -7.53 -3.33 -10.08
CA GLN A 584 -7.13 -3.11 -11.48
C GLN A 584 -6.01 -2.08 -11.66
N LEU A 585 -5.95 -1.07 -10.81
CA LEU A 585 -4.83 -0.13 -10.79
C LEU A 585 -3.53 -0.86 -10.39
N GLY A 586 -3.60 -1.76 -9.41
CA GLY A 586 -2.51 -2.69 -9.07
C GLY A 586 -2.07 -3.55 -10.25
N GLU A 587 -3.02 -4.17 -10.97
CA GLU A 587 -2.76 -4.94 -12.19
C GLU A 587 -2.08 -4.09 -13.27
N THR A 588 -2.48 -2.84 -13.42
CA THR A 588 -1.88 -1.90 -14.39
C THR A 588 -0.41 -1.68 -14.09
N TYR A 589 -0.05 -1.48 -12.81
CA TYR A 589 1.34 -1.35 -12.40
C TYR A 589 2.12 -2.66 -12.53
N ALA A 590 1.46 -3.80 -12.34
CA ALA A 590 2.05 -5.13 -12.47
C ALA A 590 2.41 -5.49 -13.92
N HIS A 591 1.55 -5.12 -14.88
CA HIS A 591 1.59 -5.66 -16.24
C HIS A 591 1.92 -4.64 -17.34
N LEU A 592 1.49 -3.38 -17.22
CA LEU A 592 1.60 -2.43 -18.34
C LEU A 592 2.76 -1.45 -18.24
N LEU A 593 3.39 -1.33 -17.07
CA LEU A 593 4.66 -0.62 -16.91
C LEU A 593 4.61 0.84 -17.42
N PRO A 594 3.93 1.77 -16.70
CA PRO A 594 3.80 3.17 -17.11
C PRO A 594 5.15 3.83 -17.43
N LEU A 595 5.12 4.97 -18.14
CA LEU A 595 6.35 5.66 -18.55
C LEU A 595 7.23 6.00 -17.34
N GLU A 596 6.62 6.51 -16.27
CA GLU A 596 7.30 7.00 -15.07
C GLU A 596 6.70 6.39 -13.79
N GLY A 597 7.56 6.13 -12.80
CA GLY A 597 7.17 5.81 -11.42
C GLY A 597 7.67 4.46 -10.90
N SER A 598 7.75 4.33 -9.57
CA SER A 598 8.13 3.08 -8.89
C SER A 598 6.98 2.08 -8.92
N THR A 599 6.99 1.23 -9.95
CA THR A 599 5.93 0.25 -10.24
C THR A 599 5.67 -0.71 -9.08
N ASP A 600 6.68 -1.33 -8.46
CA ASP A 600 6.47 -2.25 -7.33
C ASP A 600 5.87 -1.56 -6.09
N SER A 601 6.30 -0.31 -5.80
CA SER A 601 5.76 0.46 -4.67
C SER A 601 4.31 0.86 -4.91
N LEU A 602 4.01 1.32 -6.12
CA LEU A 602 2.65 1.71 -6.53
C LEU A 602 1.71 0.49 -6.60
N GLN A 603 2.21 -0.63 -7.12
CA GLN A 603 1.51 -1.92 -7.17
C GLN A 603 1.13 -2.39 -5.75
N ARG A 604 2.11 -2.46 -4.85
CA ARG A 604 1.90 -2.86 -3.44
C ARG A 604 0.84 -1.98 -2.79
N HIS A 605 0.95 -0.66 -2.93
CA HIS A 605 -0.01 0.29 -2.37
C HIS A 605 -1.44 0.04 -2.87
N ALA A 606 -1.61 -0.10 -4.19
CA ALA A 606 -2.92 -0.29 -4.80
C ALA A 606 -3.57 -1.61 -4.35
N LEU A 607 -2.80 -2.69 -4.28
CA LEU A 607 -3.30 -4.01 -3.86
C LEU A 607 -3.61 -4.07 -2.35
N GLU A 608 -2.79 -3.45 -1.50
CA GLU A 608 -3.09 -3.32 -0.06
C GLU A 608 -4.35 -2.49 0.19
N LYS A 609 -4.60 -1.47 -0.64
CA LYS A 609 -5.85 -0.70 -0.60
C LYS A 609 -7.03 -1.55 -1.03
N ALA A 610 -6.92 -2.27 -2.15
CA ALA A 610 -7.94 -3.19 -2.63
C ALA A 610 -8.33 -4.21 -1.55
N PHE A 611 -7.33 -4.85 -0.94
CA PHE A 611 -7.54 -5.86 0.11
C PHE A 611 -8.09 -5.28 1.43
N ARG A 612 -7.72 -4.05 1.81
CA ARG A 612 -8.31 -3.41 2.99
C ARG A 612 -9.78 -3.05 2.79
N LEU A 613 -10.16 -2.69 1.57
CA LEU A 613 -11.54 -2.34 1.22
C LEU A 613 -12.41 -3.59 1.06
N ASP A 614 -11.87 -4.65 0.47
CA ASP A 614 -12.49 -5.98 0.43
C ASP A 614 -11.51 -7.04 0.94
N SER A 615 -11.54 -7.28 2.26
CA SER A 615 -10.65 -8.28 2.88
C SER A 615 -11.06 -9.72 2.60
N SER A 616 -12.24 -9.92 2.00
CA SER A 616 -12.68 -11.24 1.55
C SER A 616 -12.02 -11.66 0.23
N ALA A 617 -11.68 -10.69 -0.60
CA ALA A 617 -10.99 -10.91 -1.86
C ALA A 617 -9.54 -11.31 -1.57
N THR A 618 -9.19 -12.57 -1.77
CA THR A 618 -7.80 -13.05 -1.73
C THR A 618 -7.07 -12.85 -3.06
N THR A 619 -7.77 -12.48 -4.14
CA THR A 619 -7.18 -12.14 -5.45
C THR A 619 -6.02 -11.12 -5.36
N PRO A 620 -6.17 -9.97 -4.67
CA PRO A 620 -5.08 -9.00 -4.54
C PRO A 620 -3.86 -9.55 -3.80
N LEU A 621 -4.04 -10.58 -2.97
CA LEU A 621 -2.95 -11.17 -2.20
C LEU A 621 -1.90 -11.85 -3.07
N PHE A 622 -2.29 -12.38 -4.24
CA PHE A 622 -1.35 -13.06 -5.14
C PHE A 622 -0.16 -12.16 -5.52
N HIS A 623 -0.45 -10.99 -6.11
CA HIS A 623 0.58 -10.04 -6.48
C HIS A 623 1.23 -9.36 -5.26
N LEU A 624 0.54 -9.22 -4.12
CA LEU A 624 1.20 -8.75 -2.89
C LEU A 624 2.27 -9.73 -2.40
N ILE A 625 1.98 -11.03 -2.44
CA ILE A 625 2.91 -12.09 -2.09
C ILE A 625 4.11 -12.05 -3.04
N GLU A 626 3.90 -11.90 -4.35
CA GLU A 626 5.00 -11.75 -5.32
C GLU A 626 5.92 -10.59 -4.92
N VAL A 627 5.39 -9.39 -4.69
CA VAL A 627 6.19 -8.21 -4.32
C VAL A 627 6.92 -8.44 -2.99
N MET A 628 6.29 -9.05 -1.98
CA MET A 628 6.95 -9.35 -0.70
C MET A 628 8.11 -10.34 -0.87
N LEU A 629 7.89 -11.43 -1.61
CA LEU A 629 8.90 -12.46 -1.82
C LEU A 629 10.06 -11.95 -2.69
N ARG A 630 9.80 -11.14 -3.71
CA ARG A 630 10.84 -10.42 -4.48
C ARG A 630 11.71 -9.58 -3.57
N HIS A 631 11.15 -8.96 -2.53
CA HIS A 631 11.89 -8.15 -1.60
C HIS A 631 12.61 -8.94 -0.50
N GLY A 632 12.33 -10.24 -0.36
CA GLY A 632 12.88 -11.12 0.68
C GLY A 632 12.09 -11.10 1.99
N ASP A 633 10.90 -10.50 2.00
CA ASP A 633 10.08 -10.24 3.18
C ASP A 633 9.31 -11.50 3.65
N THR A 634 9.99 -12.64 3.77
CA THR A 634 9.36 -13.97 4.02
C THR A 634 8.53 -14.03 5.30
N THR A 635 8.96 -13.33 6.37
CA THR A 635 8.20 -13.25 7.63
C THR A 635 6.87 -12.52 7.44
N GLN A 636 6.85 -11.45 6.64
CA GLN A 636 5.62 -10.71 6.33
C GLN A 636 4.74 -11.46 5.32
N ALA A 637 5.37 -12.17 4.37
CA ALA A 637 4.66 -12.96 3.38
C ALA A 637 3.94 -14.17 4.00
N ALA A 638 4.53 -14.83 5.01
CA ALA A 638 4.00 -16.06 5.60
C ALA A 638 2.50 -16.01 6.01
N PRO A 639 2.01 -15.04 6.81
CA PRO A 639 0.59 -14.95 7.16
C PRO A 639 -0.30 -14.64 5.94
N VAL A 640 0.21 -13.88 4.97
CA VAL A 640 -0.52 -13.55 3.73
C VAL A 640 -0.67 -14.78 2.84
N ILE A 641 0.39 -15.56 2.69
CA ILE A 641 0.41 -16.85 1.97
C ILE A 641 -0.56 -17.83 2.62
N ALA A 642 -0.51 -17.98 3.94
CA ALA A 642 -1.44 -18.86 4.65
C ALA A 642 -2.91 -18.49 4.38
N ARG A 643 -3.23 -17.20 4.38
CA ARG A 643 -4.58 -16.71 4.05
C ARG A 643 -4.96 -16.95 2.59
N PHE A 644 -4.04 -16.70 1.66
CA PHE A 644 -4.27 -16.94 0.24
C PHE A 644 -4.54 -18.41 -0.04
N LEU A 645 -3.71 -19.33 0.48
CA LEU A 645 -3.89 -20.77 0.29
C LEU A 645 -5.14 -21.31 0.98
N ALA A 646 -5.52 -20.77 2.14
CA ALA A 646 -6.75 -21.17 2.84
C ALA A 646 -8.04 -20.87 2.05
N ALA A 647 -8.00 -19.93 1.09
CA ALA A 647 -9.13 -19.63 0.22
C ALA A 647 -9.34 -20.64 -0.92
N SER A 648 -8.50 -21.67 -1.02
CA SER A 648 -8.50 -22.66 -2.11
C SER A 648 -8.41 -22.01 -3.50
N PRO A 649 -7.33 -21.26 -3.78
CA PRO A 649 -7.15 -20.58 -5.06
C PRO A 649 -6.90 -21.59 -6.20
N ASP A 650 -6.83 -21.09 -7.44
CA ASP A 650 -6.42 -21.90 -8.57
C ASP A 650 -5.09 -22.64 -8.30
N SER A 651 -4.99 -23.89 -8.73
CA SER A 651 -3.87 -24.76 -8.39
C SER A 651 -2.55 -24.29 -9.01
N MET A 652 -2.60 -23.59 -10.15
CA MET A 652 -1.42 -22.99 -10.78
C MET A 652 -0.87 -21.86 -9.90
N LEU A 653 -1.73 -20.91 -9.50
CA LEU A 653 -1.37 -19.77 -8.65
C LEU A 653 -0.90 -20.22 -7.26
N ALA A 654 -1.59 -21.19 -6.66
CA ALA A 654 -1.18 -21.80 -5.39
C ALA A 654 0.24 -22.36 -5.48
N ARG A 655 0.51 -23.13 -6.55
CA ARG A 655 1.79 -23.79 -6.73
C ARG A 655 2.91 -22.80 -7.00
N GLU A 656 2.66 -21.74 -7.75
CA GLU A 656 3.62 -20.67 -7.98
C GLU A 656 4.05 -20.02 -6.65
N VAL A 657 3.10 -19.61 -5.82
CA VAL A 657 3.36 -19.03 -4.49
C VAL A 657 4.18 -19.96 -3.61
N GLU A 658 3.82 -21.25 -3.54
CA GLU A 658 4.56 -22.26 -2.77
C GLU A 658 6.01 -22.40 -3.23
N LEU A 659 6.26 -22.36 -4.55
CA LEU A 659 7.59 -22.50 -5.11
C LEU A 659 8.45 -21.27 -4.82
N MET A 660 7.87 -20.07 -4.94
CA MET A 660 8.56 -18.83 -4.62
C MET A 660 8.97 -18.79 -3.13
N ASP A 661 8.00 -18.95 -2.24
CA ASP A 661 8.20 -18.91 -0.79
C ASP A 661 9.15 -20.02 -0.31
N GLY A 662 9.00 -21.21 -0.87
CA GLY A 662 9.88 -22.35 -0.60
C GLY A 662 11.34 -22.04 -0.94
N CYS A 663 11.61 -21.46 -2.11
CA CYS A 663 12.98 -21.13 -2.50
C CYS A 663 13.56 -19.98 -1.67
N VAL A 664 12.81 -18.89 -1.48
CA VAL A 664 13.31 -17.71 -0.74
C VAL A 664 13.63 -18.07 0.71
N ARG A 665 12.82 -18.92 1.37
CA ARG A 665 13.11 -19.39 2.74
C ARG A 665 14.25 -20.40 2.81
N SER A 666 14.28 -21.37 1.89
CA SER A 666 15.23 -22.49 1.96
C SER A 666 16.59 -22.13 1.38
N GLY A 667 16.66 -21.12 0.51
CA GLY A 667 17.81 -20.80 -0.34
C GLY A 667 17.88 -21.69 -1.58
N ALA A 668 18.34 -21.11 -2.69
CA ALA A 668 18.36 -21.73 -4.02
C ALA A 668 19.04 -23.11 -4.06
N ALA A 669 20.16 -23.28 -3.34
CA ALA A 669 20.94 -24.52 -3.33
C ALA A 669 20.22 -25.70 -2.64
N ARG A 670 19.40 -25.43 -1.62
CA ARG A 670 18.73 -26.48 -0.82
C ARG A 670 17.31 -26.78 -1.31
N PHE A 671 16.72 -25.88 -2.09
CA PHE A 671 15.30 -25.97 -2.45
C PHE A 671 14.96 -27.16 -3.37
N GLY A 672 15.92 -27.62 -4.19
CA GLY A 672 15.74 -28.79 -5.04
C GLY A 672 14.91 -28.53 -6.30
N TRP A 673 15.22 -27.46 -7.04
CA TRP A 673 14.53 -27.06 -8.27
C TRP A 673 14.29 -28.18 -9.31
N PRO A 674 15.24 -29.09 -9.62
CA PRO A 674 15.02 -30.11 -10.65
C PRO A 674 13.78 -30.99 -10.42
N ALA A 675 13.56 -31.43 -9.18
CA ALA A 675 12.39 -32.24 -8.83
C ALA A 675 11.08 -31.43 -8.93
N ARG A 676 11.14 -30.14 -8.57
CA ARG A 676 9.97 -29.24 -8.64
C ARG A 676 9.58 -28.95 -10.08
N VAL A 677 10.54 -28.63 -10.94
CA VAL A 677 10.34 -28.43 -12.37
C VAL A 677 9.76 -29.68 -13.03
N ALA A 678 10.30 -30.87 -12.71
CA ALA A 678 9.78 -32.13 -13.25
C ALA A 678 8.30 -32.35 -12.89
N SER A 679 7.87 -31.93 -11.69
CA SER A 679 6.49 -32.08 -11.22
C SER A 679 5.53 -30.99 -11.72
N ALA A 680 6.03 -29.77 -11.95
CA ALA A 680 5.22 -28.58 -12.21
C ALA A 680 6.02 -27.56 -13.04
N PRO A 681 6.27 -27.84 -14.34
CA PRO A 681 7.22 -27.05 -15.14
C PRO A 681 6.75 -25.62 -15.38
N LEU A 682 5.45 -25.41 -15.63
CA LEU A 682 4.91 -24.07 -15.85
C LEU A 682 4.89 -23.22 -14.56
N PRO A 683 4.36 -23.69 -13.41
CA PRO A 683 4.46 -22.94 -12.15
C PRO A 683 5.92 -22.66 -11.73
N ALA A 684 6.84 -23.59 -11.98
CA ALA A 684 8.26 -23.39 -11.68
C ALA A 684 8.90 -22.31 -12.56
N LEU A 685 8.55 -22.26 -13.85
CA LEU A 685 8.98 -21.20 -14.74
C LEU A 685 8.44 -19.85 -14.28
N MET A 686 7.13 -19.74 -14.00
CA MET A 686 6.51 -18.49 -13.54
C MET A 686 7.11 -18.00 -12.22
N ALA A 687 7.30 -18.88 -11.24
CA ALA A 687 8.02 -18.54 -10.01
C ALA A 687 9.43 -18.01 -10.27
N SER A 688 10.15 -18.59 -11.25
CA SER A 688 11.50 -18.13 -11.63
C SER A 688 11.47 -16.74 -12.29
N VAL A 689 10.47 -16.48 -13.15
CA VAL A 689 10.23 -15.16 -13.73
C VAL A 689 10.00 -14.14 -12.62
N GLN A 690 9.08 -14.41 -11.69
CA GLN A 690 8.75 -13.44 -10.65
C GLN A 690 9.96 -13.15 -9.75
N LEU A 691 10.73 -14.16 -9.37
CA LEU A 691 11.93 -13.97 -8.55
C LEU A 691 13.10 -13.31 -9.30
N SER A 692 13.07 -13.29 -10.64
CA SER A 692 14.10 -12.62 -11.46
C SER A 692 14.01 -11.10 -11.39
N VAL A 693 12.87 -10.56 -10.96
CA VAL A 693 12.59 -9.13 -10.97
C VAL A 693 13.32 -8.41 -9.82
N GLY A 694 13.84 -7.21 -10.11
CA GLY A 694 14.42 -6.33 -9.10
C GLY A 694 15.75 -6.78 -8.47
N GLY A 695 16.31 -7.93 -8.87
CA GLY A 695 17.70 -8.29 -8.54
C GLY A 695 17.95 -9.04 -7.24
N ARG A 696 16.97 -9.06 -6.33
CA ARG A 696 17.18 -9.53 -4.95
C ARG A 696 17.13 -11.04 -4.79
N GLN A 697 16.32 -11.72 -5.61
CA GLN A 697 16.11 -13.18 -5.54
C GLN A 697 16.71 -13.92 -6.74
N TRP A 698 17.73 -13.33 -7.38
CA TRP A 698 18.36 -13.87 -8.58
C TRP A 698 18.97 -15.26 -8.41
N ASP A 699 19.44 -15.63 -7.21
CA ASP A 699 19.94 -16.99 -7.00
C ASP A 699 18.82 -18.02 -7.14
N CYS A 700 17.65 -17.73 -6.59
CA CYS A 700 16.48 -18.59 -6.74
C CYS A 700 15.98 -18.61 -8.19
N ALA A 701 15.86 -17.44 -8.82
CA ALA A 701 15.42 -17.34 -10.21
C ALA A 701 16.36 -18.06 -11.18
N ALA A 702 17.67 -17.82 -11.09
CA ALA A 702 18.67 -18.46 -11.94
C ALA A 702 18.71 -19.97 -11.73
N ALA A 703 18.60 -20.46 -10.49
CA ALA A 703 18.54 -21.89 -10.22
C ALA A 703 17.28 -22.54 -10.82
N GLY A 704 16.14 -21.86 -10.76
CA GLY A 704 14.89 -22.31 -11.38
C GLY A 704 14.98 -22.36 -12.90
N PHE A 705 15.47 -21.29 -13.55
CA PHE A 705 15.68 -21.31 -15.01
C PHE A 705 16.67 -22.37 -15.46
N ALA A 706 17.81 -22.52 -14.75
CA ALA A 706 18.79 -23.55 -15.05
C ALA A 706 18.18 -24.96 -14.95
N ALA A 707 17.36 -25.21 -13.93
CA ALA A 707 16.64 -26.46 -13.78
C ALA A 707 15.63 -26.69 -14.91
N THR A 708 14.90 -25.66 -15.36
CA THR A 708 14.00 -25.73 -16.52
C THR A 708 14.76 -26.12 -17.79
N LEU A 709 15.91 -25.49 -18.07
CA LEU A 709 16.74 -25.83 -19.23
C LEU A 709 17.30 -27.26 -19.18
N ALA A 710 17.58 -27.78 -17.98
CA ALA A 710 18.13 -29.10 -17.79
C ALA A 710 17.07 -30.21 -17.87
N VAL A 711 15.89 -29.98 -17.28
CA VAL A 711 14.85 -31.00 -17.06
C VAL A 711 13.81 -31.02 -18.16
N ASP A 712 13.41 -29.87 -18.71
CA ASP A 712 12.36 -29.81 -19.73
C ASP A 712 12.90 -30.19 -21.11
N THR A 713 12.94 -31.49 -21.40
CA THR A 713 13.46 -32.05 -22.65
C THR A 713 12.36 -32.44 -23.65
N ALA A 714 11.10 -32.11 -23.37
CA ALA A 714 9.98 -32.48 -24.24
C ALA A 714 10.03 -31.75 -25.58
N ALA A 715 9.74 -32.43 -26.68
CA ALA A 715 9.68 -31.86 -28.03
C ALA A 715 8.27 -31.37 -28.37
N THR A 716 7.73 -30.45 -27.56
CA THR A 716 6.43 -29.80 -27.78
C THR A 716 6.61 -28.29 -27.85
N GLY A 717 5.74 -27.59 -28.58
CA GLY A 717 5.82 -26.13 -28.69
C GLY A 717 5.73 -25.39 -27.34
N GLU A 718 4.97 -25.93 -26.39
CA GLU A 718 4.94 -25.40 -25.02
C GLU A 718 6.30 -25.54 -24.31
N ALA A 719 6.95 -26.69 -24.47
CA ALA A 719 8.27 -26.94 -23.89
C ALA A 719 9.36 -26.08 -24.56
N ASP A 720 9.26 -25.84 -25.87
CA ASP A 720 10.12 -24.89 -26.59
C ASP A 720 9.98 -23.47 -26.02
N SER A 721 8.74 -23.02 -25.81
CA SER A 721 8.46 -21.70 -25.22
C SER A 721 9.02 -21.58 -23.79
N ARG A 722 8.85 -22.62 -22.96
CA ARG A 722 9.40 -22.63 -21.59
C ARG A 722 10.92 -22.61 -21.58
N ARG A 723 11.57 -23.40 -22.44
CA ARG A 723 13.04 -23.41 -22.60
C ARG A 723 13.57 -22.07 -23.08
N TRP A 724 12.91 -21.47 -24.06
CA TRP A 724 13.28 -20.14 -24.57
C TRP A 724 13.22 -19.09 -23.46
N THR A 725 12.10 -19.03 -22.74
CA THR A 725 11.88 -18.12 -21.61
C THR A 725 12.94 -18.33 -20.53
N ALA A 726 13.23 -19.59 -20.18
CA ALA A 726 14.27 -19.92 -19.22
C ALA A 726 15.67 -19.51 -19.67
N LEU A 727 16.01 -19.66 -20.96
CA LEU A 727 17.28 -19.21 -21.51
C LEU A 727 17.42 -17.69 -21.40
N VAL A 728 16.40 -16.93 -21.82
CA VAL A 728 16.38 -15.46 -21.76
C VAL A 728 16.52 -14.98 -20.32
N GLY A 729 15.75 -15.53 -19.39
CA GLY A 729 15.80 -15.17 -17.97
C GLY A 729 17.15 -15.49 -17.34
N TRP A 730 17.66 -16.71 -17.58
CA TRP A 730 18.94 -17.15 -17.02
C TRP A 730 20.10 -16.30 -17.54
N GLN A 731 20.19 -16.13 -18.87
CA GLN A 731 21.29 -15.39 -19.48
C GLN A 731 21.27 -13.92 -19.01
N SER A 732 20.09 -13.28 -18.94
CA SER A 732 19.97 -11.88 -18.53
C SER A 732 20.52 -11.66 -17.11
N ILE A 733 20.26 -12.61 -16.20
CA ILE A 733 20.80 -12.58 -14.84
C ILE A 733 22.33 -12.74 -14.86
N GLN A 734 22.87 -13.69 -15.64
CA GLN A 734 24.33 -13.90 -15.70
C GLN A 734 25.05 -12.68 -16.29
N LEU A 735 24.50 -12.08 -17.34
CA LEU A 735 25.04 -10.88 -17.95
C LEU A 735 25.07 -9.71 -16.96
N ALA A 736 23.99 -9.51 -16.22
CA ALA A 736 23.93 -8.47 -15.21
C ALA A 736 24.91 -8.69 -14.04
N ARG A 737 25.27 -9.94 -13.76
CA ARG A 737 26.32 -10.34 -12.80
C ARG A 737 27.74 -10.25 -13.37
N GLY A 738 27.90 -9.89 -14.65
CA GLY A 738 29.21 -9.85 -15.31
C GLY A 738 29.74 -11.22 -15.76
N ALA A 739 28.93 -12.28 -15.71
CA ALA A 739 29.29 -13.64 -16.12
C ALA A 739 29.04 -13.88 -17.62
N ALA A 740 29.60 -13.02 -18.48
CA ALA A 740 29.39 -13.06 -19.93
C ALA A 740 29.81 -14.39 -20.58
N ALA A 741 30.91 -15.00 -20.12
CA ALA A 741 31.38 -16.27 -20.64
C ALA A 741 30.41 -17.43 -20.36
N ASP A 742 29.76 -17.42 -19.20
CA ASP A 742 28.77 -18.45 -18.83
C ASP A 742 27.50 -18.31 -19.66
N ALA A 743 27.04 -17.06 -19.88
CA ALA A 743 25.94 -16.76 -20.79
C ALA A 743 26.24 -17.21 -22.23
N GLU A 744 27.42 -16.88 -22.77
CA GLU A 744 27.85 -17.28 -24.11
C GLU A 744 27.86 -18.82 -24.26
N LYS A 745 28.43 -19.53 -23.28
CA LYS A 745 28.46 -21.00 -23.28
C LYS A 745 27.06 -21.60 -23.25
N ALA A 746 26.13 -21.04 -22.48
CA ALA A 746 24.75 -21.51 -22.42
C ALA A 746 24.02 -21.28 -23.75
N ILE A 747 24.20 -20.12 -24.38
CA ILE A 747 23.63 -19.82 -25.70
C ILE A 747 24.20 -20.79 -26.75
N ASP A 748 25.52 -20.99 -26.80
CA ASP A 748 26.16 -21.92 -27.73
C ASP A 748 25.66 -23.36 -27.52
N ALA A 749 25.49 -23.81 -26.27
CA ALA A 749 24.95 -25.12 -25.96
C ALA A 749 23.48 -25.26 -26.41
N PHE A 750 22.70 -24.19 -26.27
CA PHE A 750 21.30 -24.15 -26.71
C PHE A 750 21.20 -24.20 -28.23
N ILE A 751 22.00 -23.41 -28.95
CA ILE A 751 22.09 -23.43 -30.42
C ILE A 751 22.48 -24.84 -30.90
N LYS A 752 23.52 -25.43 -30.29
CA LYS A 752 23.98 -26.78 -30.68
C LYS A 752 22.89 -27.84 -30.51
N ARG A 753 22.03 -27.69 -29.50
CA ARG A 753 21.02 -28.69 -29.17
C ARG A 753 19.71 -28.50 -29.94
N TRP A 754 19.32 -27.26 -30.21
CA TRP A 754 17.99 -26.91 -30.71
C TRP A 754 17.97 -26.08 -31.99
N ASP A 755 19.14 -25.73 -32.53
CA ASP A 755 19.30 -24.90 -33.73
C ASP A 755 18.57 -23.54 -33.63
N ALA A 756 18.55 -22.96 -32.43
CA ALA A 756 17.88 -21.70 -32.11
C ALA A 756 18.69 -20.86 -31.10
N GLY A 757 18.45 -19.55 -31.04
CA GLY A 757 19.05 -18.66 -30.02
C GLY A 757 20.17 -17.73 -30.49
N SER A 758 20.60 -17.80 -31.75
CA SER A 758 21.60 -16.87 -32.29
C SER A 758 21.21 -15.39 -32.21
N SER A 759 19.90 -15.08 -32.20
CA SER A 759 19.39 -13.72 -32.01
C SER A 759 19.68 -13.13 -30.64
N LEU A 760 19.95 -13.96 -29.62
CA LEU A 760 20.32 -13.47 -28.29
C LEU A 760 21.64 -12.70 -28.34
N PHE A 761 22.59 -13.12 -29.17
CA PHE A 761 23.83 -12.36 -29.36
C PHE A 761 23.57 -10.94 -29.88
N LEU A 762 22.58 -10.74 -30.74
CA LEU A 762 22.19 -9.40 -31.21
C LEU A 762 21.54 -8.57 -30.10
N LEU A 763 20.67 -9.18 -29.29
CA LEU A 763 20.03 -8.55 -28.14
C LEU A 763 21.06 -8.12 -27.09
N ASP A 764 21.96 -9.04 -26.72
CA ASP A 764 22.88 -8.88 -25.60
C ASP A 764 23.98 -7.86 -25.91
N ALA A 765 24.42 -7.76 -27.16
CA ALA A 765 25.47 -6.82 -27.57
C ALA A 765 25.08 -5.34 -27.46
N TRP A 766 23.78 -5.05 -27.33
CA TRP A 766 23.30 -3.69 -27.06
C TRP A 766 23.51 -3.27 -25.60
N ALA A 767 23.43 -4.22 -24.67
CA ALA A 767 23.60 -3.97 -23.25
C ALA A 767 25.04 -4.26 -22.77
N VAL A 768 25.69 -5.28 -23.34
CA VAL A 768 26.98 -5.81 -22.87
C VAL A 768 27.97 -5.91 -24.03
N GLY A 769 29.03 -5.11 -23.97
CA GLY A 769 30.04 -5.00 -25.04
C GLY A 769 30.75 -6.32 -25.40
N ALA A 770 30.85 -7.28 -24.46
CA ALA A 770 31.49 -8.58 -24.69
C ALA A 770 30.86 -9.37 -25.86
N PHE A 771 29.58 -9.18 -26.14
CA PHE A 771 28.86 -9.90 -27.19
C PHE A 771 29.02 -9.29 -28.58
N THR A 772 29.73 -8.17 -28.71
CA THR A 772 29.85 -7.41 -29.96
C THR A 772 30.34 -8.24 -31.13
N ILE A 773 31.41 -9.01 -30.95
CA ILE A 773 32.04 -9.80 -32.02
C ILE A 773 31.08 -10.90 -32.51
N ARG A 774 30.41 -11.59 -31.58
CA ARG A 774 29.43 -12.63 -31.90
C ARG A 774 28.22 -12.03 -32.60
N ALA A 775 27.70 -10.90 -32.11
CA ALA A 775 26.60 -10.16 -32.72
C ALA A 775 26.94 -9.73 -34.15
N ASP A 776 28.14 -9.21 -34.39
CA ASP A 776 28.59 -8.84 -35.74
C ASP A 776 28.66 -10.04 -36.69
N SER A 777 29.06 -11.21 -36.18
CA SER A 777 29.05 -12.44 -36.95
C SER A 777 27.63 -12.85 -37.35
N VAL A 778 26.71 -12.88 -36.38
CA VAL A 778 25.29 -13.18 -36.63
C VAL A 778 24.68 -12.16 -37.59
N ALA A 779 24.94 -10.86 -37.38
CA ALA A 779 24.41 -9.79 -38.22
C ALA A 779 24.88 -9.89 -39.67
N ARG A 780 26.14 -10.29 -39.92
CA ARG A 780 26.65 -10.53 -41.27
C ARG A 780 25.92 -11.69 -41.95
N ILE A 781 25.74 -12.80 -41.23
CA ILE A 781 25.03 -13.97 -41.76
C ILE A 781 23.57 -13.58 -42.07
N ASP A 782 22.90 -12.91 -41.14
CA ASP A 782 21.51 -12.49 -41.28
C ASP A 782 21.31 -11.47 -42.40
N ALA A 783 22.23 -10.51 -42.58
CA ALA A 783 22.17 -9.54 -43.67
C ALA A 783 22.31 -10.22 -45.05
N VAL A 784 23.19 -11.22 -45.17
CA VAL A 784 23.32 -12.00 -46.42
C VAL A 784 22.03 -12.77 -46.71
N SER A 785 21.48 -13.44 -45.70
CA SER A 785 20.21 -14.18 -45.83
C SER A 785 19.05 -13.24 -46.17
N ALA A 786 18.96 -12.08 -45.52
CA ALA A 786 17.90 -11.09 -45.73
C ALA A 786 17.96 -10.42 -47.12
N GLY A 787 19.14 -10.39 -47.76
CA GLY A 787 19.35 -9.72 -49.04
C GLY A 787 19.59 -8.21 -48.89
N ALA A 788 20.04 -7.56 -49.97
CA ALA A 788 20.49 -6.16 -49.94
C ALA A 788 19.39 -5.15 -49.55
N ASP A 789 18.13 -5.50 -49.78
CA ASP A 789 16.95 -4.69 -49.45
C ASP A 789 16.17 -5.24 -48.24
N TYR A 790 16.74 -6.22 -47.53
CA TYR A 790 16.16 -6.92 -46.37
C TYR A 790 14.79 -7.58 -46.63
N SER A 791 14.42 -7.82 -47.90
CA SER A 791 13.15 -8.44 -48.29
C SER A 791 12.97 -9.88 -47.80
N ARG A 792 14.07 -10.60 -47.51
CA ARG A 792 14.07 -11.99 -47.04
C ARG A 792 14.35 -12.13 -45.55
N CYS A 793 14.09 -11.09 -44.76
CA CYS A 793 14.28 -11.14 -43.30
C CYS A 793 13.47 -12.30 -42.67
N ALA A 794 14.16 -13.19 -41.95
CA ALA A 794 13.57 -14.43 -41.43
C ALA A 794 12.44 -14.22 -40.40
N SER A 795 12.50 -13.13 -39.62
CA SER A 795 11.40 -12.68 -38.77
C SER A 795 11.52 -11.18 -38.49
N VAL A 796 10.39 -10.51 -38.22
CA VAL A 796 10.34 -9.09 -37.84
C VAL A 796 11.23 -8.81 -36.63
N HIS A 797 11.13 -9.63 -35.57
CA HIS A 797 11.95 -9.46 -34.37
C HIS A 797 13.45 -9.51 -34.68
N ARG A 798 13.89 -10.49 -35.47
CA ARG A 798 15.30 -10.67 -35.83
C ARG A 798 15.78 -9.52 -36.72
N CYS A 799 14.93 -9.05 -37.64
CA CYS A 799 15.21 -7.91 -38.51
C CYS A 799 15.32 -6.59 -37.70
N TRP A 800 14.49 -6.42 -36.68
CA TRP A 800 14.58 -5.30 -35.75
C TRP A 800 15.89 -5.32 -34.95
N LEU A 801 16.28 -6.46 -34.37
CA LEU A 801 17.57 -6.60 -33.68
C LEU A 801 18.75 -6.33 -34.61
N LEU A 802 18.68 -6.77 -35.86
CA LEU A 802 19.66 -6.46 -36.89
C LEU A 802 19.72 -4.95 -37.18
N GLY A 803 18.57 -4.27 -37.30
CA GLY A 803 18.51 -2.83 -37.48
C GLY A 803 19.17 -2.06 -36.32
N LEU A 804 18.93 -2.47 -35.07
CA LEU A 804 19.63 -1.90 -33.91
C LEU A 804 21.13 -2.12 -34.01
N GLN A 805 21.57 -3.32 -34.43
CA GLN A 805 22.98 -3.62 -34.63
C GLN A 805 23.63 -2.77 -35.73
N LEU A 806 22.90 -2.41 -36.80
CA LEU A 806 23.37 -1.47 -37.83
C LEU A 806 23.60 -0.07 -37.26
N VAL A 807 22.68 0.44 -36.41
CA VAL A 807 22.88 1.71 -35.70
C VAL A 807 24.17 1.65 -34.88
N ARG A 808 24.36 0.58 -34.10
CA ARG A 808 25.52 0.42 -33.21
C ARG A 808 26.85 0.39 -33.96
N THR A 809 26.85 -0.18 -35.17
CA THR A 809 28.05 -0.34 -36.02
C THR A 809 28.30 0.85 -36.95
N GLY A 810 27.56 1.96 -36.78
CA GLY A 810 27.75 3.18 -37.57
C GLY A 810 27.14 3.12 -38.97
N ARG A 811 26.26 2.16 -39.25
CA ARG A 811 25.54 1.99 -40.53
C ARG A 811 24.09 2.46 -40.44
N ALA A 812 23.88 3.58 -39.74
CA ALA A 812 22.55 4.15 -39.52
C ALA A 812 21.85 4.58 -40.83
N ASP A 813 22.62 4.81 -41.90
CA ASP A 813 22.14 5.08 -43.26
C ASP A 813 21.26 3.97 -43.85
N GLN A 814 21.44 2.73 -43.37
CA GLN A 814 20.70 1.56 -43.87
C GLN A 814 19.42 1.26 -43.08
N VAL A 815 19.26 1.92 -41.93
CA VAL A 815 18.12 1.72 -41.03
C VAL A 815 16.78 2.09 -41.67
N PRO A 816 16.64 3.15 -42.49
CA PRO A 816 15.39 3.44 -43.18
C PRO A 816 14.88 2.28 -44.04
N VAL A 817 15.79 1.55 -44.70
CA VAL A 817 15.45 0.37 -45.53
C VAL A 817 14.94 -0.77 -44.65
N VAL A 818 15.61 -1.06 -43.54
CA VAL A 818 15.15 -2.09 -42.59
C VAL A 818 13.81 -1.70 -41.97
N ALA A 819 13.66 -0.44 -41.53
CA ALA A 819 12.45 0.05 -40.90
C ALA A 819 11.25 0.08 -41.86
N SER A 820 11.44 0.38 -43.16
CA SER A 820 10.36 0.24 -44.15
C SER A 820 9.96 -1.22 -44.32
N ARG A 821 10.91 -2.17 -44.30
CA ARG A 821 10.59 -3.61 -44.41
C ARG A 821 9.80 -4.17 -43.23
N LEU A 822 9.93 -3.59 -42.04
CA LEU A 822 9.11 -3.99 -40.90
C LEU A 822 7.62 -3.66 -41.11
N VAL A 823 7.28 -2.62 -41.89
CA VAL A 823 5.90 -2.17 -42.08
C VAL A 823 5.34 -2.42 -43.49
N ASP A 824 6.21 -2.60 -44.48
CA ASP A 824 5.88 -2.82 -45.90
C ASP A 824 6.30 -4.22 -46.36
N VAL A 825 5.71 -5.26 -45.75
CA VAL A 825 5.84 -6.66 -46.23
C VAL A 825 4.70 -6.93 -47.24
N PRO A 826 5.00 -7.25 -48.52
CA PRO A 826 3.98 -7.39 -49.57
C PRO A 826 2.90 -8.46 -49.30
N GLU A 827 3.18 -9.41 -48.41
CA GLU A 827 2.37 -10.62 -48.18
C GLU A 827 1.72 -10.68 -46.78
N VAL A 828 2.08 -9.78 -45.87
CA VAL A 828 1.61 -9.78 -44.46
C VAL A 828 1.26 -8.36 -44.03
N LYS A 829 0.05 -8.15 -43.51
CA LYS A 829 -0.36 -6.85 -42.96
C LYS A 829 0.45 -6.55 -41.69
N ALA A 830 1.22 -5.47 -41.69
CA ALA A 830 2.02 -5.06 -40.54
C ALA A 830 1.16 -4.92 -39.28
N THR A 831 1.64 -5.53 -38.19
CA THR A 831 1.02 -5.37 -36.87
C THR A 831 1.38 -4.00 -36.29
N PRO A 832 0.60 -3.46 -35.33
CA PRO A 832 0.98 -2.20 -34.71
C PRO A 832 2.32 -2.29 -33.96
N GLU A 833 2.73 -3.47 -33.48
CA GLU A 833 4.08 -3.68 -32.94
C GLU A 833 5.18 -3.54 -33.97
N ASP A 834 4.97 -4.00 -35.20
CA ASP A 834 5.97 -3.85 -36.26
C ASP A 834 6.18 -2.36 -36.55
N SER A 835 5.12 -1.57 -36.43
CA SER A 835 5.20 -0.11 -36.49
C SER A 835 5.98 0.47 -35.31
N LEU A 836 5.82 -0.05 -34.08
CA LEU A 836 6.62 0.37 -32.91
C LEU A 836 8.10 -0.02 -33.08
N ARG A 837 8.41 -1.23 -33.56
CA ARG A 837 9.79 -1.67 -33.86
C ARG A 837 10.43 -0.79 -34.93
N ALA A 838 9.70 -0.43 -35.99
CA ALA A 838 10.17 0.51 -37.01
C ALA A 838 10.43 1.92 -36.44
N GLN A 839 9.55 2.40 -35.55
CA GLN A 839 9.74 3.69 -34.86
C GLN A 839 10.94 3.68 -33.91
N SER A 840 11.16 2.58 -33.18
CA SER A 840 12.38 2.34 -32.38
C SER A 840 13.63 2.50 -33.25
N LEU A 841 13.69 1.80 -34.39
CA LEU A 841 14.82 1.91 -35.32
C LEU A 841 15.07 3.34 -35.78
N ARG A 842 14.02 4.05 -36.19
CA ARG A 842 14.14 5.44 -36.63
C ARG A 842 14.63 6.33 -35.49
N ALA A 843 14.13 6.16 -34.26
CA ALA A 843 14.54 6.94 -33.10
C ALA A 843 16.03 6.76 -32.80
N HIS A 844 16.55 5.52 -32.86
CA HIS A 844 17.98 5.24 -32.68
C HIS A 844 18.83 5.75 -33.84
N ALA A 845 18.35 5.67 -35.08
CA ALA A 845 19.06 6.24 -36.24
C ALA A 845 19.14 7.77 -36.16
N THR A 846 18.05 8.44 -35.79
CA THR A 846 18.01 9.89 -35.53
C THR A 846 18.98 10.28 -34.42
N LEU A 847 19.04 9.49 -33.34
CA LEU A 847 20.02 9.69 -32.27
C LEU A 847 21.46 9.55 -32.78
N ALA A 848 21.75 8.54 -33.60
CA ALA A 848 23.07 8.30 -34.17
C ALA A 848 23.52 9.41 -35.14
N GLN A 849 22.57 10.13 -35.76
CA GLN A 849 22.83 11.31 -36.59
C GLN A 849 23.07 12.58 -35.76
N GLY A 850 22.92 12.53 -34.43
CA GLY A 850 23.14 13.65 -33.51
C GLY A 850 21.89 14.48 -33.19
N ASP A 851 20.72 14.18 -33.76
CA ASP A 851 19.48 14.88 -33.45
C ASP A 851 18.82 14.34 -32.18
N THR A 852 19.34 14.81 -31.04
CA THR A 852 18.88 14.39 -29.71
C THR A 852 17.46 14.87 -29.37
N ASN A 853 17.00 16.00 -29.92
CA ASN A 853 15.67 16.55 -29.66
C ASN A 853 14.58 15.66 -30.26
N THR A 854 14.71 15.36 -31.54
CA THR A 854 13.76 14.52 -32.26
C THR A 854 13.80 13.09 -31.71
N ALA A 855 14.99 12.54 -31.46
CA ALA A 855 15.13 11.21 -30.87
C ALA A 855 14.44 11.09 -29.50
N MET A 856 14.59 12.06 -28.60
CA MET A 856 13.88 12.06 -27.30
C MET A 856 12.37 12.08 -27.46
N SER A 857 11.85 12.91 -28.36
CA SER A 857 10.41 12.98 -28.63
C SER A 857 9.88 11.66 -29.16
N MET A 858 10.61 11.04 -30.10
CA MET A 858 10.25 9.74 -30.68
C MET A 858 10.28 8.63 -29.62
N MET A 859 11.31 8.57 -28.78
CA MET A 859 11.41 7.58 -27.70
C MET A 859 10.29 7.76 -26.67
N THR A 860 9.96 9.00 -26.31
CA THR A 860 8.85 9.27 -25.37
C THR A 860 7.52 8.82 -25.95
N ALA A 861 7.25 9.14 -27.22
CA ALA A 861 6.04 8.73 -27.91
C ALA A 861 5.96 7.19 -28.01
N LEU A 862 7.07 6.53 -28.35
CA LEU A 862 7.16 5.08 -28.43
C LEU A 862 6.85 4.40 -27.10
N LEU A 863 7.41 4.89 -26.00
CA LEU A 863 7.23 4.31 -24.67
C LEU A 863 5.82 4.55 -24.09
N SER A 864 5.13 5.57 -24.58
CA SER A 864 3.75 5.89 -24.18
C SER A 864 2.70 5.27 -25.13
N ALA A 865 3.14 4.60 -26.20
CA ALA A 865 2.25 4.09 -27.22
C ALA A 865 1.48 2.84 -26.73
N PRO A 866 0.20 2.70 -27.13
CA PRO A 866 -0.58 1.49 -26.89
C PRO A 866 0.14 0.25 -27.44
N ARG A 867 0.05 -0.88 -26.73
CA ARG A 867 0.57 -2.17 -27.18
C ARG A 867 -0.60 -3.07 -27.54
N SER A 868 -0.89 -3.17 -28.83
CA SER A 868 -2.05 -3.89 -29.35
C SER A 868 -1.82 -5.40 -29.39
N GLU A 869 -1.99 -6.08 -28.26
CA GLU A 869 -2.61 -7.41 -28.20
C GLU A 869 -2.69 -7.79 -26.72
N PRO A 870 -3.85 -8.25 -26.21
CA PRO A 870 -3.98 -8.63 -24.82
C PRO A 870 -3.18 -9.90 -24.44
N GLY A 871 -2.56 -10.57 -25.43
CA GLY A 871 -1.53 -11.60 -25.22
C GLY A 871 -0.11 -11.07 -24.98
N MET A 872 0.14 -9.78 -25.25
CA MET A 872 1.50 -9.22 -25.25
C MET A 872 1.83 -8.29 -24.08
N ALA A 873 0.85 -7.99 -23.22
CA ALA A 873 1.12 -7.52 -21.85
C ALA A 873 1.96 -8.54 -21.04
N TRP A 874 2.15 -9.75 -21.58
CA TRP A 874 2.87 -10.88 -21.01
C TRP A 874 4.16 -11.24 -21.75
N ASP A 875 4.54 -10.52 -22.82
CA ASP A 875 5.83 -10.76 -23.48
C ASP A 875 6.97 -10.16 -22.66
N GLU A 876 7.52 -11.00 -21.79
CA GLU A 876 8.66 -10.74 -20.94
C GLU A 876 9.94 -10.35 -21.71
N THR A 877 9.94 -10.44 -23.04
CA THR A 877 11.11 -10.23 -23.91
C THR A 877 11.23 -8.84 -24.55
N MET A 878 10.23 -7.96 -24.46
CA MET A 878 10.15 -6.77 -25.32
C MET A 878 9.79 -5.42 -24.67
N PRO A 879 10.29 -5.02 -23.48
CA PRO A 879 9.84 -3.81 -22.81
C PRO A 879 10.46 -2.49 -23.33
N MET A 880 11.04 -2.46 -24.54
CA MET A 880 11.74 -1.26 -25.07
C MET A 880 12.83 -0.75 -24.10
N ALA A 881 13.55 -1.68 -23.46
CA ALA A 881 14.53 -1.39 -22.42
C ALA A 881 15.67 -0.50 -22.93
N ALA A 882 16.11 -0.74 -24.17
CA ALA A 882 17.11 0.07 -24.87
C ALA A 882 16.66 1.53 -24.99
N GLU A 883 15.42 1.75 -25.41
CA GLU A 883 14.83 3.08 -25.59
C GLU A 883 14.64 3.80 -24.26
N ARG A 884 14.21 3.09 -23.20
CA ARG A 884 14.12 3.65 -21.84
C ARG A 884 15.48 4.12 -21.34
N LEU A 885 16.51 3.29 -21.49
CA LEU A 885 17.86 3.65 -21.07
C LEU A 885 18.41 4.82 -21.89
N SER A 886 18.22 4.83 -23.21
CA SER A 886 18.61 5.95 -24.08
C SER A 886 17.87 7.24 -23.72
N LEU A 887 16.55 7.20 -23.52
CA LEU A 887 15.76 8.35 -23.10
C LEU A 887 16.24 8.89 -21.75
N ALA A 888 16.47 8.02 -20.77
CA ALA A 888 16.97 8.42 -19.47
C ALA A 888 18.36 9.09 -19.55
N ARG A 889 19.26 8.59 -20.42
CA ARG A 889 20.57 9.23 -20.66
C ARG A 889 20.42 10.64 -21.23
N LEU A 890 19.51 10.80 -22.19
CA LEU A 890 19.24 12.09 -22.82
C LEU A 890 18.59 13.09 -21.84
N LEU A 891 17.62 12.63 -21.04
CA LEU A 891 17.03 13.41 -19.95
C LEU A 891 18.08 13.84 -18.92
N HIS A 892 18.96 12.92 -18.51
CA HIS A 892 20.05 13.23 -17.59
C HIS A 892 21.01 14.27 -18.16
N ALA A 893 21.39 14.15 -19.44
CA ALA A 893 22.25 15.10 -20.13
C ALA A 893 21.63 16.52 -20.24
N ARG A 894 20.31 16.64 -20.21
CA ARG A 894 19.58 17.93 -20.17
C ARG A 894 19.35 18.49 -18.76
N GLY A 895 19.79 17.81 -17.71
CA GLY A 895 19.53 18.20 -16.33
C GLY A 895 18.18 17.73 -15.77
N GLU A 896 17.39 16.96 -16.53
CA GLU A 896 16.10 16.39 -16.09
C GLU A 896 16.31 15.12 -15.24
N HIS A 897 17.15 15.19 -14.20
CA HIS A 897 17.64 14.03 -13.46
C HIS A 897 16.54 13.24 -12.74
N ARG A 898 15.53 13.90 -12.15
CA ARG A 898 14.40 13.20 -11.49
C ARG A 898 13.61 12.38 -12.48
N ARG A 899 13.39 12.94 -13.67
CA ARG A 899 12.65 12.29 -14.74
C ARG A 899 13.43 11.14 -15.35
N ALA A 900 14.74 11.30 -15.50
CA ALA A 900 15.64 10.21 -15.87
C ALA A 900 15.54 9.03 -14.88
N ILE A 901 15.52 9.29 -13.57
CA ILE A 901 15.32 8.25 -12.55
C ILE A 901 13.94 7.60 -12.69
N ALA A 902 12.88 8.41 -12.83
CA ALA A 902 11.50 7.92 -12.90
C ALA A 902 11.24 7.00 -14.12
N VAL A 903 11.86 7.30 -15.27
CA VAL A 903 11.79 6.43 -16.47
C VAL A 903 12.50 5.10 -16.25
N LEU A 904 13.56 5.09 -15.43
CA LEU A 904 14.34 3.89 -15.14
C LEU A 904 13.69 3.01 -14.07
N ASP A 905 12.85 3.55 -13.18
CA ASP A 905 12.26 2.81 -12.06
C ASP A 905 11.53 1.52 -12.48
N VAL A 906 11.02 1.48 -13.71
CA VAL A 906 10.42 0.28 -14.31
C VAL A 906 11.33 -0.96 -14.32
N PHE A 907 12.66 -0.79 -14.32
CA PHE A 907 13.61 -1.91 -14.26
C PHE A 907 13.54 -2.67 -12.94
N ASP A 908 12.82 -2.14 -11.95
CA ASP A 908 12.53 -2.83 -10.69
C ASP A 908 11.29 -3.73 -10.76
N SER A 909 10.56 -3.72 -11.88
CA SER A 909 9.32 -4.48 -12.07
C SER A 909 9.40 -5.55 -13.15
N ARG A 910 8.26 -6.18 -13.44
CA ARG A 910 8.13 -7.43 -14.19
C ARG A 910 8.59 -7.30 -15.65
N SER A 911 9.75 -7.86 -15.97
CA SER A 911 10.17 -8.31 -17.31
C SER A 911 11.50 -9.06 -17.21
N LEU A 912 11.66 -10.15 -17.96
CA LEU A 912 12.91 -10.92 -17.99
C LEU A 912 14.06 -10.10 -18.58
N VAL A 913 13.80 -9.38 -19.67
CA VAL A 913 14.84 -8.58 -20.34
C VAL A 913 15.25 -7.37 -19.51
N HIS A 914 14.41 -6.88 -18.58
CA HIS A 914 14.82 -5.84 -17.64
C HIS A 914 16.01 -6.23 -16.76
N ALA A 915 16.20 -7.51 -16.45
CA ALA A 915 17.35 -7.97 -15.66
C ALA A 915 18.67 -7.58 -16.34
N LEU A 916 18.76 -7.71 -17.67
CA LEU A 916 19.93 -7.33 -18.47
C LEU A 916 20.29 -5.83 -18.33
N TYR A 917 19.28 -4.98 -18.19
CA TYR A 917 19.44 -3.52 -18.13
C TYR A 917 19.47 -2.96 -16.71
N LEU A 918 19.27 -3.80 -15.68
CA LEU A 918 19.20 -3.35 -14.30
C LEU A 918 20.51 -2.70 -13.82
N ALA A 919 21.66 -3.32 -14.12
CA ALA A 919 22.97 -2.76 -13.78
C ALA A 919 23.24 -1.39 -14.44
N PRO A 920 23.14 -1.22 -15.78
CA PRO A 920 23.35 0.08 -16.41
C PRO A 920 22.29 1.12 -16.03
N SER A 921 21.06 0.68 -15.71
CA SER A 921 20.03 1.53 -15.09
C SER A 921 20.52 2.10 -13.76
N LEU A 922 21.00 1.25 -12.83
CA LEU A 922 21.46 1.69 -11.52
C LEU A 922 22.68 2.61 -11.60
N GLU A 923 23.60 2.36 -12.52
CA GLU A 923 24.72 3.27 -12.80
C GLU A 923 24.23 4.68 -13.16
N LEU A 924 23.26 4.77 -14.07
CA LEU A 924 22.69 6.04 -14.47
C LEU A 924 21.86 6.69 -13.33
N ARG A 925 21.16 5.90 -12.51
CA ARG A 925 20.46 6.41 -11.31
C ARG A 925 21.44 6.93 -10.26
N VAL A 926 22.61 6.31 -10.09
CA VAL A 926 23.70 6.83 -9.24
C VAL A 926 24.18 8.19 -9.79
N GLN A 927 24.43 8.30 -11.09
CA GLN A 927 24.85 9.56 -11.72
C GLN A 927 23.79 10.66 -11.56
N ALA A 928 22.52 10.35 -11.88
CA ALA A 928 21.41 11.29 -11.79
C ALA A 928 21.12 11.74 -10.35
N SER A 929 21.14 10.82 -9.37
CA SER A 929 20.96 11.17 -7.96
C SER A 929 22.13 11.97 -7.40
N THR A 930 23.36 11.70 -7.86
CA THR A 930 24.54 12.48 -7.48
C THR A 930 24.41 13.92 -8.00
N ALA A 931 23.99 14.08 -9.26
CA ALA A 931 23.77 15.39 -9.87
C ALA A 931 22.61 16.16 -9.21
N LEU A 932 21.63 15.47 -8.63
CA LEU A 932 20.57 16.07 -7.80
C LEU A 932 21.04 16.50 -6.40
N GLY A 933 22.22 16.08 -5.95
CA GLY A 933 22.68 16.27 -4.58
C GLY A 933 21.97 15.38 -3.55
N ASP A 934 21.28 14.32 -3.98
CA ASP A 934 20.57 13.39 -3.09
C ASP A 934 21.49 12.23 -2.66
N ALA A 935 22.31 12.49 -1.65
CA ALA A 935 23.27 11.51 -1.12
C ALA A 935 22.61 10.19 -0.65
N ARG A 936 21.35 10.25 -0.18
CA ARG A 936 20.61 9.06 0.29
C ARG A 936 20.24 8.17 -0.89
N LEU A 937 19.66 8.75 -1.96
CA LEU A 937 19.34 8.01 -3.17
C LEU A 937 20.61 7.47 -3.85
N THR A 938 21.65 8.28 -3.93
CA THR A 938 22.93 7.85 -4.49
C THR A 938 23.49 6.64 -3.78
N GLU A 939 23.53 6.66 -2.45
CA GLU A 939 24.06 5.54 -1.68
C GLU A 939 23.16 4.30 -1.77
N MET A 940 21.84 4.48 -1.81
CA MET A 940 20.89 3.39 -2.03
C MET A 940 21.14 2.69 -3.37
N TYR A 941 21.25 3.44 -4.48
CA TYR A 941 21.50 2.85 -5.79
C TYR A 941 22.90 2.24 -5.90
N ARG A 942 23.91 2.87 -5.29
CA ARG A 942 25.29 2.36 -5.26
C ARG A 942 25.37 1.03 -4.51
N SER A 943 24.81 0.97 -3.31
CA SER A 943 24.74 -0.27 -2.51
C SER A 943 24.06 -1.39 -3.29
N ARG A 944 22.96 -1.08 -3.98
CA ARG A 944 22.25 -2.05 -4.80
C ARG A 944 23.08 -2.52 -6.00
N LEU A 945 23.75 -1.61 -6.70
CA LEU A 945 24.64 -1.97 -7.80
C LEU A 945 25.80 -2.85 -7.34
N THR A 946 26.40 -2.56 -6.18
CA THR A 946 27.44 -3.40 -5.58
C THR A 946 26.91 -4.79 -5.23
N ALA A 947 25.72 -4.87 -4.60
CA ALA A 947 25.10 -6.15 -4.28
C ALA A 947 24.81 -7.01 -5.53
N LEU A 948 24.42 -6.38 -6.65
CA LEU A 948 24.16 -7.09 -7.91
C LEU A 948 25.41 -7.69 -8.55
N ARG A 949 26.56 -6.99 -8.46
CA ARG A 949 27.82 -7.43 -9.09
C ARG A 949 28.57 -8.50 -8.29
N GLY A 950 28.10 -8.82 -7.09
CA GLY A 950 28.89 -9.58 -6.13
C GLY A 950 29.98 -8.71 -5.51
N ALA A 951 30.26 -8.92 -4.22
CA ALA A 951 31.35 -8.25 -3.52
C ALA A 951 32.71 -8.81 -3.94
#